data_AF-A0AB33JQ43-F1
#
_entry.id   AF-A0AB33JQ43-F1
#
_cell.length_a   1.000
_cell.length_b   1.000
_cell.length_c   1.000
_cell.angle_alpha   90.00
_cell.angle_beta   90.00
_cell.angle_gamma   90.00
#
_symmetry.space_group_name_H-M   'P 1'
#
loop_
_entity.id
_entity.type
_entity.pdbx_description
1 polymer ?
#
loop_
_entity_poly.entity_id
_entity_poly.type
_entity_poly.pdbx_seq_one_letter_code
_entity_poly.pdbx_strand_id
1 'polypeptide(L)'
;MDTLKILQLIRECCSENRIYILRGFPNELLCSLGIDLMDREYINSDGKIELAKINAMQVFQKIMQAPESPSFLMMESIISLTSMVRSLDAFNRKFVILDNNFLTKYKNPSNCNIPDFESLDFQKSTENQIYSLYYAYCEHNGEEQFVNYIEPNILGDSCVTKIQLLAPSKVGGMKELPEGLDIPVLAGDNDSLQKILEQIFYGNYALGRAYALPKNSRYSELQGILLSAIKLFGIETRFYWLTNPKQFVIVRPELQAVLKSIWGYDSFRFLRMYKDLDFNRDITDVSQGEIIETIIGESEKALNNKPFRNIILTSPTGAGKSLLFQLSAIYLAQKHNSLTIVVSPLVALMEDQVSNLKPKYNAVATLNGNKSAAESAEIRQQVLNGIINILYVAPELLLSYSLQSLIGERQLGLLVIDEAHTVTTWGRDFRVDYWFLGDYIRSSKRYLSYSFPILALTATAVRDPSHKNDMVFETINSLNMDPCIKFIGVVRRDNIVFEIGRPPLVRDYEKQRLHRTSDSIIEALNKGRKTIVYFPYVRTITNILNYPDLQSYRLKITEFHSRLTSVEKTTNAENFKKGDCPIICASKAYGMGVDVSDITEVYHHAPTGNLSDYIQEIGRLARDERLIGVAKIDFNEQDFKYTRQLHGLSTIKPYQLELVLKKLLEIYRVRGEKRNMMISSSDFEYIFPNSEDVDQKFKSCLLLISHDLMRHLSFPALIVRPKNLFVDIYVEVPLAEAKNFYLKFAAYLITIDSSNGRFLLHGEKYWNAHMSSISFAQFKSKLASNQVFRGYHVILINQIEVTLNNETVNITKEKLYNFFMDSHRILEKLANALPGQPRHIKYRELKKLLVGYSSIEREDFLHAFVLTYAMPLEGIAAYCQVKVKDNEDENQISLLSHGYEAIGSQMMSCFEQRIHDNKSVFYCRPSAPEVKMVEILNCLGLATFVRIGGSDPQVFVRINNPTYLHDLIDSGNYKNGMLMDIYAKYKFSEKIFSYFFNTDMNNDQRWNFIEEYFLGASEDRLLHFID
;
A
#
# COMPACT_ATOMS: atom_id res chain seq x y z
N MET A 1 15.19 -4.65 -39.71
CA MET A 1 16.01 -4.18 -38.58
C MET A 1 17.20 -3.42 -39.17
N ASP A 2 17.37 -2.12 -38.88
CA ASP A 2 18.46 -1.29 -39.42
C ASP A 2 19.75 -1.51 -38.59
N THR A 3 20.19 -2.79 -38.57
CA THR A 3 21.16 -3.36 -37.63
C THR A 3 22.53 -2.69 -37.67
N LEU A 4 22.90 -2.15 -38.83
CA LEU A 4 24.16 -1.41 -39.06
C LEU A 4 24.33 -0.19 -38.14
N LYS A 5 23.26 0.55 -37.82
CA LYS A 5 23.35 1.72 -36.93
C LYS A 5 23.59 1.31 -35.47
N ILE A 6 22.95 0.24 -35.02
CA ILE A 6 23.14 -0.30 -33.65
C ILE A 6 24.58 -0.82 -33.49
N LEU A 7 25.11 -1.51 -34.51
CA LEU A 7 26.51 -1.94 -34.53
C LEU A 7 27.47 -0.77 -34.41
N GLN A 8 27.22 0.30 -35.17
CA GLN A 8 28.07 1.49 -35.15
C GLN A 8 28.10 2.12 -33.76
N LEU A 9 26.95 2.24 -33.10
CA LEU A 9 26.85 2.72 -31.71
C LEU A 9 27.63 1.85 -30.72
N ILE A 10 27.48 0.53 -30.81
CA ILE A 10 28.24 -0.39 -29.94
C ILE A 10 29.74 -0.16 -30.15
N ARG A 11 30.19 -0.05 -31.41
CA ARG A 11 31.60 0.20 -31.75
C ARG A 11 32.09 1.56 -31.23
N GLU A 12 31.28 2.60 -31.31
CA GLU A 12 31.59 3.94 -30.77
C GLU A 12 31.73 3.94 -29.23
N CYS A 13 30.99 3.06 -28.54
CA CYS A 13 31.10 2.88 -27.08
C CYS A 13 32.30 1.99 -26.66
N CYS A 14 32.95 1.29 -27.60
CA CYS A 14 34.00 0.32 -27.32
C CYS A 14 35.42 0.91 -27.47
N SER A 15 36.27 0.68 -26.47
CA SER A 15 37.68 1.03 -26.42
C SER A 15 38.53 -0.24 -26.33
N GLU A 16 39.77 -0.19 -26.79
CA GLU A 16 40.74 -1.29 -26.67
C GLU A 16 41.01 -1.64 -25.18
N ASN A 17 41.34 -2.92 -24.93
CA ASN A 17 41.70 -3.46 -23.61
C ASN A 17 40.59 -3.46 -22.54
N ARG A 18 39.35 -3.79 -22.92
CA ARG A 18 38.21 -3.98 -21.98
C ARG A 18 37.35 -5.18 -22.38
N ILE A 19 36.68 -5.75 -21.37
CA ILE A 19 35.68 -6.80 -21.55
C ILE A 19 34.30 -6.17 -21.49
N TYR A 20 33.53 -6.31 -22.57
CA TYR A 20 32.19 -5.78 -22.73
C TYR A 20 31.14 -6.85 -22.43
N ILE A 21 30.24 -6.55 -21.51
CA ILE A 21 29.13 -7.41 -21.11
C ILE A 21 27.87 -6.85 -21.76
N LEU A 22 27.29 -7.61 -22.68
CA LEU A 22 26.14 -7.18 -23.46
C LEU A 22 24.86 -7.56 -22.72
N ARG A 23 24.10 -6.54 -22.28
CA ARG A 23 22.83 -6.73 -21.58
C ARG A 23 21.66 -6.34 -22.47
N GLY A 24 20.76 -7.29 -22.71
CA GLY A 24 19.49 -7.03 -23.37
C GLY A 24 19.53 -6.96 -24.90
N PHE A 25 20.57 -7.51 -25.52
CA PHE A 25 20.69 -7.60 -26.98
C PHE A 25 20.19 -8.97 -27.48
N PRO A 26 19.37 -9.05 -28.53
CA PRO A 26 18.99 -10.32 -29.12
C PRO A 26 20.20 -11.08 -29.67
N ASN A 27 20.34 -12.37 -29.38
CA ASN A 27 21.47 -13.18 -29.86
C ASN A 27 21.53 -13.27 -31.39
N GLU A 28 20.38 -13.29 -32.06
CA GLU A 28 20.29 -13.23 -33.52
C GLU A 28 20.92 -11.93 -34.07
N LEU A 29 20.70 -10.81 -33.36
CA LEU A 29 21.32 -9.54 -33.69
C LEU A 29 22.84 -9.63 -33.46
N LEU A 30 23.30 -10.13 -32.32
CA LEU A 30 24.73 -10.27 -32.03
C LEU A 30 25.47 -11.15 -33.06
N CYS A 31 24.87 -12.28 -33.44
CA CYS A 31 25.41 -13.19 -34.46
C CYS A 31 25.43 -12.56 -35.85
N SER A 32 24.36 -11.85 -36.26
CA SER A 32 24.28 -11.21 -37.58
C SER A 32 25.19 -9.98 -37.72
N LEU A 33 25.54 -9.35 -36.60
CA LEU A 33 26.42 -8.19 -36.53
C LEU A 33 27.92 -8.51 -36.58
N GLY A 34 28.30 -9.79 -36.55
CA GLY A 34 29.70 -10.22 -36.59
C GLY A 34 30.49 -9.84 -35.32
N ILE A 35 29.80 -9.66 -34.18
CA ILE A 35 30.43 -9.52 -32.87
C ILE A 35 30.85 -10.92 -32.42
N ASP A 36 32.15 -11.14 -32.22
CA ASP A 36 32.68 -12.43 -31.77
C ASP A 36 32.48 -12.56 -30.24
N LEU A 37 31.44 -13.29 -29.86
CA LEU A 37 31.12 -13.59 -28.46
C LEU A 37 32.03 -14.70 -27.97
N MET A 38 32.74 -14.45 -26.87
CA MET A 38 33.62 -15.44 -26.26
C MET A 38 32.87 -16.68 -25.78
N ASP A 39 31.57 -16.58 -25.53
CA ASP A 39 30.69 -17.59 -24.94
C ASP A 39 29.60 -18.07 -25.92
N ARG A 40 29.85 -17.92 -27.23
CA ARG A 40 28.93 -18.29 -28.31
C ARG A 40 28.47 -19.75 -28.28
N GLU A 41 29.27 -20.67 -27.74
CA GLU A 41 28.93 -22.10 -27.69
C GLU A 41 27.71 -22.43 -26.83
N TYR A 42 27.27 -21.51 -25.97
CA TYR A 42 26.05 -21.68 -25.17
C TYR A 42 24.78 -21.28 -25.93
N ILE A 43 24.91 -20.82 -27.18
CA ILE A 43 23.79 -20.45 -28.05
C ILE A 43 23.50 -21.61 -29.00
N ASN A 44 22.25 -22.08 -29.03
CA ASN A 44 21.81 -23.15 -29.92
C ASN A 44 21.58 -22.66 -31.37
N SER A 45 21.20 -23.58 -32.27
CA SER A 45 20.90 -23.28 -33.68
C SER A 45 19.77 -22.27 -33.89
N ASP A 46 18.85 -22.16 -32.93
CA ASP A 46 17.71 -21.24 -32.96
C ASP A 46 18.03 -19.87 -32.34
N GLY A 47 19.31 -19.60 -32.02
CA GLY A 47 19.72 -18.35 -31.40
C GLY A 47 19.33 -18.22 -29.92
N LYS A 48 18.94 -19.31 -29.26
CA LYS A 48 18.55 -19.33 -27.84
C LYS A 48 19.68 -19.84 -26.95
N ILE A 49 19.81 -19.22 -25.77
CA ILE A 49 20.79 -19.61 -24.75
C ILE A 49 20.32 -20.87 -24.04
N GLU A 50 21.19 -21.88 -23.98
CA GLU A 50 21.00 -23.10 -23.21
C GLU A 50 21.57 -22.91 -21.79
N LEU A 51 20.79 -22.28 -20.90
CA LEU A 51 21.22 -21.88 -19.55
C LEU A 51 21.86 -23.01 -18.73
N ALA A 52 21.39 -24.25 -18.90
CA ALA A 52 21.89 -25.42 -18.19
C ALA A 52 23.31 -25.83 -18.63
N LYS A 53 23.80 -25.36 -19.78
CA LYS A 53 25.14 -25.66 -20.31
C LYS A 53 26.19 -24.64 -19.87
N ILE A 54 25.80 -23.46 -19.39
CA ILE A 54 26.73 -22.40 -18.98
C ILE A 54 27.55 -22.90 -17.79
N ASN A 55 28.87 -22.93 -17.97
CA ASN A 55 29.80 -23.41 -16.96
C ASN A 55 30.69 -22.27 -16.46
N ALA A 56 30.49 -21.85 -15.20
CA ALA A 56 31.21 -20.74 -14.60
C ALA A 56 32.75 -20.90 -14.62
N MET A 57 33.28 -22.12 -14.52
CA MET A 57 34.72 -22.38 -14.60
C MET A 57 35.27 -22.14 -16.01
N GLN A 58 34.52 -22.52 -17.05
CA GLN A 58 34.91 -22.26 -18.43
C GLN A 58 34.88 -20.76 -18.74
N VAL A 59 33.85 -20.05 -18.25
CA VAL A 59 33.78 -18.58 -18.36
C VAL A 59 34.98 -17.92 -17.68
N PHE A 60 35.33 -18.36 -16.47
CA PHE A 60 36.53 -17.91 -15.75
C PHE A 60 37.81 -18.08 -16.58
N GLN A 61 38.04 -19.28 -17.14
CA GLN A 61 39.22 -19.57 -17.94
C GLN A 61 39.29 -18.70 -19.20
N LYS A 62 38.15 -18.46 -19.85
CA LYS A 62 38.07 -17.59 -21.03
C LYS A 62 38.43 -16.15 -20.70
N ILE A 63 37.90 -15.60 -19.61
CA ILE A 63 38.23 -14.23 -19.18
C ILE A 63 39.74 -14.09 -18.92
N MET A 64 40.37 -15.09 -18.29
CA MET A 64 41.81 -15.11 -18.06
C MET A 64 42.64 -15.18 -19.36
N GLN A 65 42.09 -15.81 -20.41
CA GLN A 65 42.72 -15.95 -21.72
C GLN A 65 42.30 -14.85 -22.72
N ALA A 66 41.50 -13.88 -22.28
CA ALA A 66 40.95 -12.85 -23.15
C ALA A 66 42.07 -11.99 -23.76
N PRO A 67 42.04 -11.73 -25.08
CA PRO A 67 43.03 -10.90 -25.76
C PRO A 67 42.96 -9.45 -25.27
N GLU A 68 43.98 -8.64 -25.61
CA GLU A 68 43.97 -7.19 -25.30
C GLU A 68 43.02 -6.38 -26.22
N SER A 69 42.42 -7.02 -27.23
CA SER A 69 41.35 -6.46 -28.05
C SER A 69 40.01 -6.44 -27.31
N PRO A 70 39.04 -5.58 -27.71
CA PRO A 70 37.70 -5.59 -27.13
C PRO A 70 37.09 -6.98 -27.22
N SER A 71 36.70 -7.54 -26.08
CA SER A 71 36.14 -8.88 -25.98
C SER A 71 34.73 -8.82 -25.44
N PHE A 72 33.81 -9.65 -25.96
CA PHE A 72 32.38 -9.56 -25.65
C PHE A 72 31.87 -10.84 -24.97
N LEU A 73 31.02 -10.65 -23.96
CA LEU A 73 30.36 -11.71 -23.20
C LEU A 73 28.87 -11.41 -23.04
N MET A 74 28.07 -12.47 -22.93
CA MET A 74 26.67 -12.40 -22.54
C MET A 74 26.53 -12.14 -21.04
N MET A 75 25.44 -11.47 -20.65
CA MET A 75 25.14 -11.19 -19.24
C MET A 75 24.99 -12.47 -18.41
N GLU A 76 24.43 -13.52 -18.99
CA GLU A 76 24.19 -14.82 -18.37
C GLU A 76 25.50 -15.48 -17.93
N SER A 77 26.55 -15.41 -18.75
CA SER A 77 27.87 -15.94 -18.41
C SER A 77 28.49 -15.26 -17.18
N ILE A 78 28.30 -13.95 -17.07
CA ILE A 78 28.76 -13.16 -15.92
C ILE A 78 27.94 -13.47 -14.66
N ILE A 79 26.62 -13.61 -14.79
CA ILE A 79 25.77 -14.03 -13.67
C ILE A 79 26.20 -15.41 -13.17
N SER A 80 26.47 -16.37 -14.07
CA SER A 80 26.98 -17.69 -13.71
C SER A 80 28.32 -17.61 -12.95
N LEU A 81 29.24 -16.75 -13.39
CA LEU A 81 30.54 -16.56 -12.76
C LEU A 81 30.45 -16.07 -11.30
N THR A 82 29.43 -15.29 -10.96
CA THR A 82 29.24 -14.78 -9.59
C THR A 82 28.95 -15.86 -8.54
N SER A 83 28.58 -17.07 -8.99
CA SER A 83 28.50 -18.23 -8.09
C SER A 83 29.88 -18.70 -7.60
N MET A 84 30.95 -18.38 -8.33
CA MET A 84 32.33 -18.83 -8.05
C MET A 84 33.24 -17.71 -7.55
N VAL A 85 33.01 -16.47 -7.99
CA VAL A 85 33.90 -15.34 -7.71
C VAL A 85 33.13 -14.26 -6.97
N ARG A 86 33.68 -13.78 -5.85
CA ARG A 86 33.07 -12.70 -5.05
C ARG A 86 33.21 -11.32 -5.66
N SER A 87 34.27 -11.06 -6.41
CA SER A 87 34.56 -9.76 -7.03
C SER A 87 35.35 -9.93 -8.33
N LEU A 88 34.98 -9.18 -9.36
CA LEU A 88 35.68 -9.13 -10.64
C LEU A 88 37.01 -8.38 -10.57
N ASP A 89 37.28 -7.64 -9.48
CA ASP A 89 38.57 -6.95 -9.29
C ASP A 89 39.75 -7.95 -9.33
N ALA A 90 39.50 -9.22 -9.00
CA ALA A 90 40.50 -10.29 -9.05
C ALA A 90 41.09 -10.56 -10.45
N PHE A 91 40.43 -10.14 -11.54
CA PHE A 91 40.88 -10.40 -12.90
C PHE A 91 41.87 -9.36 -13.43
N ASN A 92 42.13 -8.25 -12.71
CA ASN A 92 42.99 -7.15 -13.16
C ASN A 92 42.64 -6.62 -14.57
N ARG A 93 41.37 -6.70 -14.98
CA ARG A 93 40.83 -6.23 -16.25
C ARG A 93 39.69 -5.25 -15.99
N LYS A 94 39.42 -4.34 -16.95
CA LYS A 94 38.25 -3.45 -16.87
C LYS A 94 37.06 -4.09 -17.58
N PHE A 95 35.92 -4.10 -16.90
CA PHE A 95 34.65 -4.60 -17.40
C PHE A 95 33.71 -3.42 -17.68
N VAL A 96 32.95 -3.54 -18.77
CA VAL A 96 31.96 -2.53 -19.17
C VAL A 96 30.64 -3.24 -19.43
N ILE A 97 29.61 -2.96 -18.63
CA ILE A 97 28.25 -3.41 -18.91
C ILE A 97 27.64 -2.41 -19.88
N LEU A 98 27.40 -2.86 -21.12
CA LEU A 98 26.70 -2.10 -22.13
C LEU A 98 25.22 -2.46 -22.05
N ASP A 99 24.40 -1.53 -21.57
CA ASP A 99 22.98 -1.74 -21.27
C ASP A 99 22.12 -1.24 -22.43
N ASN A 100 21.28 -2.12 -22.99
CA ASN A 100 20.36 -1.78 -24.06
C ASN A 100 19.13 -1.05 -23.52
N ASN A 101 19.26 0.24 -23.24
CA ASN A 101 18.16 1.08 -22.73
C ASN A 101 17.09 1.48 -23.75
N PHE A 102 17.07 0.90 -24.95
CA PHE A 102 15.84 0.87 -25.75
C PHE A 102 14.77 0.00 -25.07
N LEU A 103 15.20 -0.97 -24.27
CA LEU A 103 14.37 -1.98 -23.67
C LEU A 103 14.42 -1.88 -22.15
N THR A 104 13.28 -1.78 -21.49
CA THR A 104 13.20 -1.94 -20.02
C THR A 104 13.04 -3.40 -19.60
N LYS A 105 12.60 -4.24 -20.54
CA LYS A 105 12.48 -5.70 -20.43
C LYS A 105 12.99 -6.34 -21.72
N TYR A 106 13.65 -7.48 -21.62
CA TYR A 106 14.36 -8.09 -22.74
C TYR A 106 13.59 -9.31 -23.25
N LYS A 107 13.43 -9.48 -24.57
CA LYS A 107 12.85 -10.72 -25.10
C LYS A 107 13.65 -11.91 -24.58
N ASN A 108 12.98 -12.92 -24.02
CA ASN A 108 13.61 -14.06 -23.37
C ASN A 108 14.69 -14.68 -24.29
N PRO A 109 15.99 -14.52 -23.95
CA PRO A 109 17.07 -14.95 -24.82
C PRO A 109 17.34 -16.45 -24.67
N SER A 110 16.73 -17.12 -23.68
CA SER A 110 16.92 -18.54 -23.42
C SER A 110 15.88 -19.43 -24.09
N ASN A 111 16.17 -20.74 -24.11
CA ASN A 111 15.22 -21.79 -24.50
C ASN A 111 14.26 -22.21 -23.37
N CYS A 112 14.41 -21.62 -22.17
CA CYS A 112 13.55 -21.93 -21.05
C CYS A 112 12.20 -21.24 -21.21
N ASN A 113 11.11 -21.98 -21.04
CA ASN A 113 9.78 -21.40 -20.91
C ASN A 113 9.64 -20.81 -19.50
N ILE A 114 9.72 -19.49 -19.37
CA ILE A 114 9.71 -18.81 -18.06
C ILE A 114 8.30 -18.29 -17.80
N PRO A 115 7.63 -18.71 -16.72
CA PRO A 115 6.24 -18.30 -16.47
C PRO A 115 6.11 -16.80 -16.19
N ASP A 116 4.95 -16.22 -16.51
CA ASP A 116 4.64 -14.83 -16.16
C ASP A 116 4.55 -14.71 -14.63
N PHE A 117 5.49 -14.00 -14.02
CA PHE A 117 5.51 -13.83 -12.56
C PHE A 117 4.39 -12.91 -12.09
N GLU A 118 3.78 -12.10 -12.96
CA GLU A 118 2.55 -11.32 -12.73
C GLU A 118 1.27 -12.16 -12.78
N SER A 119 1.33 -13.38 -13.29
CA SER A 119 0.14 -14.25 -13.28
C SER A 119 -0.28 -14.67 -11.89
N LEU A 120 -1.59 -14.72 -11.70
CA LEU A 120 -2.22 -15.24 -10.49
C LEU A 120 -1.89 -16.73 -10.28
N ASP A 121 -1.66 -17.46 -11.38
CA ASP A 121 -1.38 -18.89 -11.38
C ASP A 121 0.07 -19.22 -11.05
N PHE A 122 1.02 -18.31 -11.27
CA PHE A 122 2.44 -18.54 -10.97
C PHE A 122 2.69 -18.91 -9.50
N GLN A 123 1.84 -18.44 -8.59
CA GLN A 123 1.89 -18.78 -7.16
C GLN A 123 1.77 -20.29 -6.90
N LYS A 124 1.15 -21.06 -7.81
CA LYS A 124 0.97 -22.51 -7.71
C LYS A 124 2.04 -23.31 -8.44
N SER A 125 2.94 -22.64 -9.17
CA SER A 125 3.95 -23.30 -10.00
C SER A 125 5.16 -23.76 -9.17
N THR A 126 5.69 -24.94 -9.49
CA THR A 126 7.00 -25.38 -8.99
C THR A 126 8.08 -24.63 -9.75
N GLU A 127 8.84 -23.80 -9.05
CA GLU A 127 9.91 -22.99 -9.62
C GLU A 127 11.00 -23.89 -10.23
N ASN A 128 11.31 -23.67 -11.51
CA ASN A 128 12.45 -24.31 -12.14
C ASN A 128 13.72 -23.55 -11.73
N GLN A 129 14.64 -24.26 -11.08
CA GLN A 129 15.86 -23.68 -10.51
C GLN A 129 16.75 -23.03 -11.57
N ILE A 130 16.73 -23.49 -12.82
CA ILE A 130 17.69 -23.06 -13.84
C ILE A 130 17.48 -21.59 -14.24
N TYR A 131 16.28 -21.20 -14.69
CA TYR A 131 16.06 -19.81 -15.12
C TYR A 131 16.13 -18.83 -13.94
N SER A 132 15.82 -19.31 -12.73
CA SER A 132 15.80 -18.49 -11.52
C SER A 132 17.19 -17.99 -11.16
N LEU A 133 18.28 -18.66 -11.59
CA LEU A 133 19.63 -18.15 -11.40
C LEU A 133 19.93 -16.89 -12.22
N TYR A 134 19.26 -16.70 -13.36
CA TYR A 134 19.60 -15.67 -14.34
C TYR A 134 18.59 -14.54 -14.40
N TYR A 135 17.29 -14.84 -14.24
CA TYR A 135 16.22 -13.86 -14.45
C TYR A 135 15.45 -13.59 -13.17
N ALA A 136 15.32 -12.31 -12.85
CA ALA A 136 14.60 -11.80 -11.70
C ALA A 136 13.10 -11.70 -11.97
N TYR A 137 12.73 -11.34 -13.20
CA TYR A 137 11.35 -11.05 -13.56
C TYR A 137 11.03 -11.57 -14.97
N CYS A 138 9.79 -12.00 -15.19
CA CYS A 138 9.27 -12.38 -16.50
C CYS A 138 7.81 -11.94 -16.64
N GLU A 139 7.47 -11.38 -17.79
CA GLU A 139 6.12 -11.01 -18.22
C GLU A 139 5.81 -11.64 -19.58
N HIS A 140 4.55 -12.01 -19.80
CA HIS A 140 4.07 -12.52 -21.09
C HIS A 140 3.25 -11.46 -21.82
N ASN A 141 3.48 -11.35 -23.13
CA ASN A 141 2.63 -10.59 -24.04
C ASN A 141 2.24 -11.49 -25.21
N GLY A 142 1.05 -12.11 -25.12
CA GLY A 142 0.68 -13.21 -26.01
C GLY A 142 1.57 -14.43 -25.78
N GLU A 143 2.23 -14.92 -26.84
CA GLU A 143 3.17 -16.03 -26.77
C GLU A 143 4.62 -15.59 -26.47
N GLU A 144 4.90 -14.28 -26.51
CA GLU A 144 6.24 -13.75 -26.28
C GLU A 144 6.53 -13.54 -24.79
N GLN A 145 7.76 -13.84 -24.38
CA GLN A 145 8.24 -13.70 -23.00
C GLN A 145 9.28 -12.60 -22.91
N PHE A 146 9.15 -11.73 -21.93
CA PHE A 146 10.07 -10.63 -21.66
C PHE A 146 10.63 -10.76 -20.24
N VAL A 147 11.95 -10.68 -20.08
CA VAL A 147 12.67 -10.95 -18.84
C VAL A 147 13.53 -9.78 -18.39
N ASN A 148 13.73 -9.68 -17.07
CA ASN A 148 14.79 -8.85 -16.49
C ASN A 148 15.81 -9.76 -15.80
N TYR A 149 17.08 -9.40 -15.95
CA TYR A 149 18.20 -10.09 -15.30
C TYR A 149 18.20 -9.91 -13.80
N ILE A 150 18.67 -10.92 -13.07
CA ILE A 150 19.20 -10.72 -11.72
C ILE A 150 20.47 -9.91 -11.87
N GLU A 151 20.54 -8.76 -11.20
CA GLU A 151 21.77 -7.98 -11.19
C GLU A 151 22.79 -8.63 -10.23
N PRO A 152 23.95 -9.06 -10.73
CA PRO A 152 25.02 -9.60 -9.90
C PRO A 152 25.66 -8.49 -9.06
N ASN A 153 26.10 -8.83 -7.84
CA ASN A 153 26.74 -7.88 -6.90
C ASN A 153 28.19 -7.51 -7.29
N ILE A 154 28.45 -7.38 -8.59
CA ILE A 154 29.74 -6.97 -9.18
C ILE A 154 29.69 -5.51 -9.67
N LEU A 155 28.50 -4.89 -9.66
CA LEU A 155 28.34 -3.47 -10.03
C LEU A 155 29.08 -2.53 -9.07
N GLY A 156 29.38 -2.99 -7.85
CA GLY A 156 30.19 -2.27 -6.87
C GLY A 156 31.70 -2.44 -7.03
N ASP A 157 32.16 -3.34 -7.91
CA ASP A 157 33.58 -3.58 -8.12
C ASP A 157 34.23 -2.39 -8.84
N SER A 158 35.44 -2.03 -8.41
CA SER A 158 36.14 -0.86 -8.95
C SER A 158 36.49 -0.97 -10.43
N CYS A 159 36.59 -2.21 -10.93
CA CYS A 159 36.89 -2.53 -12.31
C CYS A 159 35.68 -2.54 -13.25
N VAL A 160 34.44 -2.41 -12.73
CA VAL A 160 33.20 -2.48 -13.51
C VAL A 160 32.64 -1.09 -13.76
N THR A 161 32.23 -0.81 -15.00
CA THR A 161 31.53 0.43 -15.37
C THR A 161 30.27 0.12 -16.17
N LYS A 162 29.18 0.85 -15.93
CA LYS A 162 27.93 0.72 -16.69
C LYS A 162 27.79 1.87 -17.68
N ILE A 163 27.49 1.55 -18.94
CA ILE A 163 27.26 2.51 -20.02
C ILE A 163 25.89 2.23 -20.64
N GLN A 164 25.07 3.27 -20.77
CA GLN A 164 23.80 3.21 -21.49
C GLN A 164 24.03 3.37 -22.99
N LEU A 165 23.39 2.54 -23.82
CA LEU A 165 23.56 2.57 -25.28
C LEU A 165 23.13 3.91 -25.89
N LEU A 166 22.06 4.53 -25.37
CA LEU A 166 21.61 5.86 -25.75
C LEU A 166 21.63 6.84 -24.57
N ALA A 167 22.15 8.04 -24.81
CA ALA A 167 21.94 9.16 -23.89
C ALA A 167 20.56 9.81 -24.15
N PRO A 168 19.80 10.17 -23.10
CA PRO A 168 18.54 10.89 -23.27
C PRO A 168 18.80 12.28 -23.84
N SER A 169 18.09 12.63 -24.93
CA SER A 169 18.10 14.01 -25.45
C SER A 169 17.26 14.92 -24.55
N LYS A 170 17.45 16.25 -24.62
CA LYS A 170 16.50 17.21 -24.03
C LYS A 170 15.46 17.60 -25.08
N VAL A 171 14.19 17.76 -24.67
CA VAL A 171 13.16 18.34 -25.55
C VAL A 171 13.45 19.82 -25.79
N GLY A 172 13.60 20.21 -27.05
CA GLY A 172 13.51 21.60 -27.49
C GLY A 172 12.61 21.69 -28.72
N GLY A 173 11.68 22.66 -28.74
CA GLY A 173 10.97 23.04 -29.97
C GLY A 173 9.69 22.27 -30.33
N MET A 174 9.09 21.47 -29.44
CA MET A 174 7.75 20.92 -29.67
C MET A 174 6.68 22.03 -29.69
N LYS A 175 5.72 21.92 -30.60
CA LYS A 175 4.57 22.84 -30.72
C LYS A 175 3.37 22.29 -29.96
N GLU A 176 2.44 23.15 -29.57
CA GLU A 176 1.15 22.69 -29.02
C GLU A 176 0.32 21.98 -30.09
N LEU A 177 -0.45 20.98 -29.67
CA LEU A 177 -1.34 20.23 -30.55
C LEU A 177 -2.42 21.17 -31.10
N PRO A 178 -2.58 21.30 -32.43
CA PRO A 178 -3.65 22.11 -33.01
C PRO A 178 -5.05 21.58 -32.64
N GLU A 179 -6.02 22.47 -32.44
CA GLU A 179 -7.41 22.09 -32.16
C GLU A 179 -8.02 21.26 -33.29
N GLY A 180 -8.78 20.21 -32.94
CA GLY A 180 -9.48 19.33 -33.88
C GLY A 180 -8.63 18.24 -34.53
N LEU A 181 -7.33 18.17 -34.21
CA LEU A 181 -6.45 17.10 -34.68
C LEU A 181 -6.51 15.89 -33.73
N ASP A 182 -7.23 14.84 -34.11
CA ASP A 182 -7.27 13.59 -33.34
C ASP A 182 -6.02 12.75 -33.67
N ILE A 183 -4.99 12.85 -32.83
CA ILE A 183 -3.77 12.05 -32.95
C ILE A 183 -3.57 11.21 -31.70
N PRO A 184 -2.93 10.04 -31.81
CA PRO A 184 -2.67 9.19 -30.66
C PRO A 184 -1.88 9.94 -29.59
N VAL A 185 -2.46 10.02 -28.40
CA VAL A 185 -1.76 10.51 -27.22
C VAL A 185 -0.84 9.40 -26.75
N LEU A 186 0.47 9.65 -26.79
CA LEU A 186 1.40 8.84 -26.02
C LEU A 186 1.23 9.31 -24.59
N ALA A 187 0.41 8.57 -23.86
CA ALA A 187 0.34 8.71 -22.43
C ALA A 187 1.77 8.70 -21.87
N GLY A 188 2.01 9.54 -20.87
CA GLY A 188 3.30 9.56 -20.20
C GLY A 188 3.61 8.26 -19.44
N ASP A 189 2.80 7.21 -19.61
CA ASP A 189 3.02 5.91 -19.01
C ASP A 189 4.18 5.20 -19.72
N ASN A 190 5.07 4.63 -18.91
CA ASN A 190 6.30 4.02 -19.42
C ASN A 190 6.02 2.88 -20.41
N ASP A 191 4.91 2.15 -20.26
CA ASP A 191 4.56 1.01 -21.10
C ASP A 191 4.27 1.40 -22.56
N SER A 192 3.56 2.51 -22.79
CA SER A 192 3.27 2.97 -24.16
C SER A 192 4.52 3.48 -24.87
N LEU A 193 5.37 4.23 -24.16
CA LEU A 193 6.65 4.71 -24.67
C LEU A 193 7.61 3.54 -24.94
N GLN A 194 7.62 2.56 -24.04
CA GLN A 194 8.41 1.34 -24.13
C GLN A 194 8.04 0.52 -25.38
N LYS A 195 6.74 0.35 -25.67
CA LYS A 195 6.27 -0.33 -26.89
C LYS A 195 6.77 0.34 -28.17
N ILE A 196 6.83 1.67 -28.19
CA ILE A 196 7.37 2.39 -29.35
C ILE A 196 8.88 2.17 -29.49
N LEU A 197 9.61 2.29 -28.37
CA LEU A 197 11.04 2.03 -28.36
C LEU A 197 11.37 0.61 -28.84
N GLU A 198 10.58 -0.39 -28.41
CA GLU A 198 10.64 -1.77 -28.89
C GLU A 198 10.43 -1.85 -30.41
N GLN A 199 9.39 -1.22 -30.95
CA GLN A 199 9.13 -1.20 -32.39
C GLN A 199 10.28 -0.57 -33.18
N ILE A 200 10.85 0.53 -32.68
CA ILE A 200 12.02 1.18 -33.29
C ILE A 200 13.22 0.22 -33.26
N PHE A 201 13.50 -0.38 -32.11
CA PHE A 201 14.64 -1.29 -31.91
C PHE A 201 14.56 -2.52 -32.82
N TYR A 202 13.40 -3.19 -32.89
CA TYR A 202 13.21 -4.36 -33.76
C TYR A 202 13.03 -3.99 -35.25
N GLY A 203 12.93 -2.70 -35.58
CA GLY A 203 12.75 -2.21 -36.94
C GLY A 203 11.35 -2.45 -37.51
N ASN A 204 10.35 -2.60 -36.65
CA ASN A 204 8.93 -2.79 -36.97
C ASN A 204 8.15 -1.48 -36.71
N TYR A 205 8.64 -0.34 -37.21
CA TYR A 205 8.03 0.95 -36.92
C TYR A 205 6.78 1.20 -37.78
N ALA A 206 5.60 0.93 -37.23
CA ALA A 206 4.32 1.45 -37.73
C ALA A 206 3.97 2.76 -37.01
N LEU A 207 4.94 3.67 -36.92
CA LEU A 207 4.77 4.91 -36.17
C LEU A 207 3.82 5.85 -36.92
N GLY A 208 2.87 6.41 -36.18
CA GLY A 208 2.01 7.48 -36.65
C GLY A 208 2.86 8.68 -37.07
N ARG A 209 2.35 9.44 -38.05
CA ARG A 209 3.02 10.68 -38.52
C ARG A 209 3.14 11.74 -37.42
N ALA A 210 2.29 11.65 -36.39
CA ALA A 210 2.26 12.58 -35.27
C ALA A 210 1.80 11.90 -33.97
N TYR A 211 2.36 12.35 -32.85
CA TYR A 211 1.97 11.95 -31.50
C TYR A 211 1.80 13.18 -30.59
N ALA A 212 0.90 13.07 -29.62
CA ALA A 212 0.75 14.07 -28.58
C ALA A 212 1.33 13.56 -27.24
N LEU A 213 2.13 14.38 -26.56
CA LEU A 213 2.68 14.11 -25.23
C LEU A 213 2.06 15.07 -24.20
N PRO A 214 1.62 14.60 -23.01
CA PRO A 214 1.14 15.48 -21.95
C PRO A 214 2.19 16.52 -21.55
N LYS A 215 1.82 17.81 -21.51
CA LYS A 215 2.76 18.92 -21.26
C LYS A 215 3.40 18.92 -19.86
N ASN A 216 2.87 18.13 -18.91
CA ASN A 216 3.21 18.22 -17.47
C ASN A 216 3.49 16.87 -16.77
N SER A 217 3.74 15.77 -17.48
CA SER A 217 4.46 14.66 -16.84
C SER A 217 5.94 15.02 -16.81
N ARG A 218 6.64 14.78 -15.69
CA ARG A 218 8.12 14.91 -15.62
C ARG A 218 8.69 14.38 -16.92
N TYR A 219 9.55 15.16 -17.57
CA TYR A 219 10.29 14.68 -18.73
C TYR A 219 10.97 13.37 -18.35
N SER A 220 10.43 12.24 -18.82
CA SER A 220 10.93 10.94 -18.40
C SER A 220 12.19 10.65 -19.17
N GLU A 221 13.14 9.98 -18.55
CA GLU A 221 14.36 9.54 -19.23
C GLU A 221 14.01 8.74 -20.50
N LEU A 222 12.94 7.92 -20.44
CA LEU A 222 12.33 7.21 -21.55
C LEU A 222 11.88 8.13 -22.71
N GLN A 223 11.26 9.28 -22.42
CA GLN A 223 10.94 10.27 -23.46
C GLN A 223 12.21 10.83 -24.12
N GLY A 224 13.27 11.05 -23.33
CA GLY A 224 14.58 11.45 -23.85
C GLY A 224 15.25 10.40 -24.71
N ILE A 225 15.16 9.14 -24.31
CA ILE A 225 15.64 8.00 -25.08
C ILE A 225 14.85 7.87 -26.39
N LEU A 226 13.52 8.01 -26.35
CA LEU A 226 12.67 7.98 -27.54
C LEU A 226 13.05 9.03 -28.58
N LEU A 227 13.28 10.27 -28.15
CA LEU A 227 13.71 11.33 -29.06
C LEU A 227 15.10 11.08 -29.65
N SER A 228 16.04 10.59 -28.82
CA SER A 228 17.37 10.18 -29.30
C SER A 228 17.26 9.05 -30.33
N ALA A 229 16.42 8.04 -30.09
CA ALA A 229 16.18 6.93 -30.99
C ALA A 229 15.61 7.41 -32.34
N ILE A 230 14.58 8.25 -32.31
CA ILE A 230 13.96 8.80 -33.53
C ILE A 230 14.96 9.59 -34.37
N LYS A 231 15.79 10.42 -33.72
CA LYS A 231 16.84 11.20 -34.38
C LYS A 231 17.91 10.29 -35.00
N LEU A 232 18.35 9.26 -34.29
CA LEU A 232 19.35 8.29 -34.76
C LEU A 232 18.86 7.52 -35.98
N PHE A 233 17.63 7.02 -35.93
CA PHE A 233 17.06 6.22 -37.03
C PHE A 233 16.53 7.08 -38.18
N GLY A 234 16.40 8.40 -38.00
CA GLY A 234 15.94 9.33 -39.04
C GLY A 234 14.44 9.20 -39.31
N ILE A 235 13.64 8.89 -38.28
CA ILE A 235 12.21 8.64 -38.42
C ILE A 235 11.45 9.97 -38.50
N GLU A 236 10.68 10.18 -39.58
CA GLU A 236 9.85 11.38 -39.75
C GLU A 236 8.57 11.32 -38.89
N THR A 237 8.68 11.75 -37.64
CA THR A 237 7.54 11.82 -36.69
C THR A 237 7.52 13.18 -35.99
N ARG A 238 6.33 13.78 -35.88
CA ARG A 238 6.15 15.05 -35.15
C ARG A 238 5.58 14.80 -33.76
N PHE A 239 6.15 15.46 -32.75
CA PHE A 239 5.60 15.47 -31.40
C PHE A 239 4.98 16.82 -31.09
N TYR A 240 3.77 16.77 -30.53
CA TYR A 240 3.05 17.93 -30.06
C TYR A 240 2.85 17.86 -28.55
N TRP A 241 2.84 19.00 -27.90
CA TRP A 241 2.34 19.10 -26.54
C TRP A 241 0.81 18.98 -26.56
N LEU A 242 0.28 17.97 -25.89
CA LEU A 242 -1.12 17.93 -25.52
C LEU A 242 -1.33 18.97 -24.42
N THR A 243 -1.77 20.15 -24.82
CA THR A 243 -2.53 21.03 -23.95
C THR A 243 -3.93 20.41 -23.80
N ASN A 244 -4.56 20.54 -22.63
CA ASN A 244 -5.97 20.20 -22.46
C ASN A 244 -6.80 21.47 -22.73
N PRO A 245 -7.10 21.87 -23.98
CA PRO A 245 -8.17 22.83 -24.16
C PRO A 245 -9.47 22.15 -23.70
N LYS A 246 -10.20 22.78 -22.78
CA LYS A 246 -11.56 22.35 -22.45
C LYS A 246 -12.40 22.44 -23.73
N GLN A 247 -12.62 21.31 -24.37
CA GLN A 247 -13.65 21.20 -25.40
C GLN A 247 -15.01 21.39 -24.72
N PHE A 248 -15.89 22.18 -25.32
CA PHE A 248 -17.28 22.23 -24.90
C PHE A 248 -17.88 20.84 -25.07
N VAL A 249 -18.26 20.21 -23.96
CA VAL A 249 -18.87 18.88 -23.96
C VAL A 249 -20.37 19.05 -24.11
N ILE A 250 -20.92 18.59 -25.24
CA ILE A 250 -22.37 18.60 -25.48
C ILE A 250 -22.99 17.43 -24.72
N VAL A 251 -23.78 17.74 -23.69
CA VAL A 251 -24.47 16.74 -22.86
C VAL A 251 -25.63 16.13 -23.64
N ARG A 252 -25.67 14.79 -23.76
CA ARG A 252 -26.77 14.11 -24.47
C ARG A 252 -28.11 14.30 -23.75
N PRO A 253 -29.22 14.49 -24.48
CA PRO A 253 -30.55 14.60 -23.87
C PRO A 253 -30.95 13.38 -23.04
N GLU A 254 -30.46 12.18 -23.39
CA GLU A 254 -30.75 10.95 -22.65
C GLU A 254 -30.27 11.02 -21.19
N LEU A 255 -29.18 11.74 -20.91
CA LEU A 255 -28.66 11.88 -19.55
C LEU A 255 -29.61 12.69 -18.66
N GLN A 256 -30.25 13.72 -19.22
CA GLN A 256 -31.31 14.46 -18.51
C GLN A 256 -32.54 13.58 -18.26
N ALA A 257 -32.90 12.72 -19.21
CA ALA A 257 -34.00 11.77 -19.02
C ALA A 257 -33.72 10.77 -17.89
N VAL A 258 -32.49 10.24 -17.79
CA VAL A 258 -32.07 9.36 -16.68
C VAL A 258 -32.06 10.13 -15.35
N LEU A 259 -31.54 11.35 -15.33
CA LEU A 259 -31.54 12.22 -14.15
C LEU A 259 -32.95 12.42 -13.60
N LYS A 260 -33.88 12.80 -14.48
CA LYS A 260 -35.27 13.07 -14.14
C LYS A 260 -36.02 11.82 -13.71
N SER A 261 -35.84 10.70 -14.40
CA SER A 261 -36.56 9.46 -14.09
C SER A 261 -36.15 8.85 -12.75
N ILE A 262 -34.86 8.88 -12.39
CA ILE A 262 -34.35 8.20 -11.19
C ILE A 262 -34.29 9.13 -9.98
N TRP A 263 -33.84 10.37 -10.15
CA TRP A 263 -33.67 11.31 -9.05
C TRP A 263 -34.74 12.42 -9.00
N GLY A 264 -35.53 12.61 -10.06
CA GLY A 264 -36.57 13.64 -10.10
C GLY A 264 -36.05 15.06 -10.34
N TYR A 265 -34.77 15.22 -10.70
CA TYR A 265 -34.19 16.54 -10.96
C TYR A 265 -34.34 16.94 -12.43
N ASP A 266 -34.74 18.19 -12.67
CA ASP A 266 -34.91 18.72 -14.04
C ASP A 266 -33.60 19.23 -14.67
N SER A 267 -32.56 19.48 -13.86
CA SER A 267 -31.29 20.02 -14.35
C SER A 267 -30.09 19.55 -13.52
N PHE A 268 -28.92 19.56 -14.15
CA PHE A 268 -27.64 19.29 -13.52
C PHE A 268 -27.17 20.51 -12.72
N ARG A 269 -26.49 20.27 -11.59
CA ARG A 269 -25.83 21.35 -10.84
C ARG A 269 -24.56 21.78 -11.55
N PHE A 270 -24.11 22.99 -11.24
CA PHE A 270 -22.80 23.48 -11.63
C PHE A 270 -21.81 23.32 -10.48
N LEU A 271 -20.57 22.95 -10.82
CA LEU A 271 -19.48 22.80 -9.88
C LEU A 271 -18.39 23.81 -10.26
N ARG A 272 -17.96 24.60 -9.26
CA ARG A 272 -16.82 25.52 -9.43
C ARG A 272 -15.54 24.71 -9.49
N MET A 273 -14.84 24.80 -10.62
CA MET A 273 -13.61 24.07 -10.88
C MET A 273 -12.54 24.97 -11.45
N TYR A 274 -11.29 24.66 -11.14
CA TYR A 274 -10.18 25.33 -11.83
C TYR A 274 -10.15 24.91 -13.30
N LYS A 275 -9.88 25.88 -14.18
CA LYS A 275 -9.90 25.70 -15.64
C LYS A 275 -8.76 24.80 -16.09
N ASP A 276 -7.53 25.20 -15.79
CA ASP A 276 -6.36 24.36 -15.94
C ASP A 276 -5.28 24.85 -14.97
N LEU A 277 -5.19 24.18 -13.81
CA LEU A 277 -4.22 24.56 -12.77
C LEU A 277 -2.77 24.49 -13.24
N ASP A 278 -2.47 23.78 -14.33
CA ASP A 278 -1.13 23.72 -14.89
C ASP A 278 -0.72 25.03 -15.57
N PHE A 279 -1.67 25.86 -16.00
CA PHE A 279 -1.40 27.12 -16.69
C PHE A 279 -1.82 28.33 -15.87
N ASN A 280 -3.01 28.30 -15.25
CA ASN A 280 -3.53 29.40 -14.47
C ASN A 280 -4.49 28.93 -13.37
N ARG A 281 -4.94 29.88 -12.54
CA ARG A 281 -5.87 29.61 -11.45
C ARG A 281 -7.28 30.09 -11.76
N ASP A 282 -7.61 30.23 -13.05
CA ASP A 282 -8.94 30.67 -13.46
C ASP A 282 -9.98 29.65 -13.01
N ILE A 283 -11.08 30.14 -12.45
CA ILE A 283 -12.20 29.31 -12.03
C ILE A 283 -13.27 29.37 -13.12
N THR A 284 -13.88 28.23 -13.41
CA THR A 284 -15.01 28.10 -14.32
C THR A 284 -16.05 27.19 -13.72
N ASP A 285 -17.32 27.47 -14.03
CA ASP A 285 -18.41 26.56 -13.72
C ASP A 285 -18.42 25.43 -14.74
N VAL A 286 -18.50 24.20 -14.26
CA VAL A 286 -18.64 22.98 -15.07
C VAL A 286 -19.91 22.27 -14.62
N SER A 287 -20.83 21.99 -15.55
CA SER A 287 -22.03 21.25 -15.18
C SER A 287 -21.71 19.80 -14.84
N GLN A 288 -22.47 19.19 -13.90
CA GLN A 288 -22.36 17.75 -13.63
C GLN A 288 -22.61 16.92 -14.90
N GLY A 289 -23.46 17.40 -15.81
CA GLY A 289 -23.74 16.76 -17.10
C GLY A 289 -22.50 16.65 -18.00
N GLU A 290 -21.67 17.68 -18.07
CA GLU A 290 -20.41 17.65 -18.85
C GLU A 290 -19.43 16.61 -18.32
N ILE A 291 -19.34 16.49 -17.00
CA ILE A 291 -18.47 15.50 -16.34
C ILE A 291 -18.98 14.09 -16.61
N ILE A 292 -20.30 13.87 -16.47
CA ILE A 292 -20.95 12.59 -16.77
C ILE A 292 -20.74 12.20 -18.24
N GLU A 293 -20.95 13.13 -19.18
CA GLU A 293 -20.72 12.89 -20.60
C GLU A 293 -19.26 12.54 -20.87
N THR A 294 -18.32 13.21 -20.20
CA THR A 294 -16.89 12.87 -20.30
C THR A 294 -16.62 11.44 -19.82
N ILE A 295 -17.19 11.04 -18.66
CA ILE A 295 -17.04 9.67 -18.13
C ILE A 295 -17.60 8.65 -19.13
N ILE A 296 -18.82 8.85 -19.61
CA ILE A 296 -19.47 7.96 -20.58
C ILE A 296 -18.68 7.90 -21.88
N GLY A 297 -18.24 9.04 -22.41
CA GLY A 297 -17.48 9.11 -23.66
C GLY A 297 -16.17 8.35 -23.59
N GLU A 298 -15.42 8.45 -22.48
CA GLU A 298 -14.19 7.68 -22.30
C GLU A 298 -14.47 6.17 -22.08
N SER A 299 -15.56 5.81 -21.40
CA SER A 299 -16.04 4.41 -21.31
C SER A 299 -16.42 3.83 -22.67
N GLU A 300 -17.17 4.57 -23.50
CA GLU A 300 -17.55 4.13 -24.84
C GLU A 300 -16.35 3.99 -25.77
N LYS A 301 -15.33 4.85 -25.64
CA LYS A 301 -14.06 4.66 -26.35
C LYS A 301 -13.40 3.34 -25.94
N ALA A 302 -13.31 3.05 -24.64
CA ALA A 302 -12.72 1.82 -24.14
C ALA A 302 -13.46 0.56 -24.63
N LEU A 303 -14.80 0.56 -24.54
CA LEU A 303 -15.65 -0.54 -25.04
C LEU A 303 -15.48 -0.80 -26.54
N ASN A 304 -15.16 0.24 -27.31
CA ASN A 304 -14.90 0.15 -28.75
C ASN A 304 -13.41 -0.05 -29.11
N ASN A 305 -12.56 -0.41 -28.13
CA ASN A 305 -11.10 -0.57 -28.31
C ASN A 305 -10.39 0.66 -28.89
N LYS A 306 -10.91 1.86 -28.62
CA LYS A 306 -10.29 3.14 -28.98
C LYS A 306 -9.46 3.68 -27.81
N PRO A 307 -8.44 4.52 -28.06
CA PRO A 307 -7.72 5.21 -27.01
C PRO A 307 -8.68 6.01 -26.12
N PHE A 308 -8.57 5.85 -24.82
CA PHE A 308 -9.38 6.52 -23.80
C PHE A 308 -8.49 7.08 -22.70
N ARG A 309 -9.07 7.93 -21.85
CA ARG A 309 -8.40 8.53 -20.68
C ARG A 309 -9.12 8.15 -19.40
N ASN A 310 -8.35 7.96 -18.33
CA ASN A 310 -8.90 7.84 -16.98
C ASN A 310 -9.29 9.24 -16.46
N ILE A 311 -9.97 9.30 -15.33
CA ILE A 311 -10.53 10.55 -14.81
C ILE A 311 -10.26 10.64 -13.30
N ILE A 312 -9.71 11.76 -12.85
CA ILE A 312 -9.63 12.11 -11.43
C ILE A 312 -10.49 13.35 -11.16
N LEU A 313 -11.32 13.25 -10.13
CA LEU A 313 -12.21 14.33 -9.72
C LEU A 313 -12.02 14.67 -8.26
N THR A 314 -11.66 15.92 -7.98
CA THR A 314 -11.70 16.49 -6.64
C THR A 314 -12.89 17.44 -6.55
N SER A 315 -13.73 17.26 -5.54
CA SER A 315 -14.87 18.16 -5.32
C SER A 315 -15.31 18.11 -3.87
N PRO A 316 -15.66 19.25 -3.23
CA PRO A 316 -16.06 19.30 -1.83
C PRO A 316 -17.12 18.25 -1.42
N THR A 317 -17.16 17.91 -0.14
CA THR A 317 -18.23 17.06 0.41
C THR A 317 -19.60 17.73 0.17
N GLY A 318 -20.63 16.92 -0.13
CA GLY A 318 -21.97 17.44 -0.47
C GLY A 318 -22.18 17.89 -1.92
N ALA A 319 -21.13 17.97 -2.76
CA ALA A 319 -21.24 18.38 -4.16
C ALA A 319 -21.95 17.37 -5.11
N GLY A 320 -22.46 16.25 -4.58
CA GLY A 320 -23.14 15.23 -5.38
C GLY A 320 -22.22 14.31 -6.19
N LYS A 321 -21.01 14.00 -5.68
CA LYS A 321 -20.04 13.10 -6.34
C LYS A 321 -20.64 11.74 -6.74
N SER A 322 -21.49 11.15 -5.88
CA SER A 322 -22.15 9.87 -6.15
C SER A 322 -22.97 9.87 -7.43
N LEU A 323 -23.69 10.98 -7.71
CA LEU A 323 -24.52 11.11 -8.90
C LEU A 323 -23.70 10.96 -10.18
N LEU A 324 -22.47 11.50 -10.20
CA LEU A 324 -21.60 11.52 -11.39
C LEU A 324 -21.33 10.10 -11.89
N PHE A 325 -20.95 9.19 -10.99
CA PHE A 325 -20.64 7.82 -11.39
C PHE A 325 -21.88 6.91 -11.40
N GLN A 326 -22.88 7.14 -10.54
CA GLN A 326 -24.12 6.36 -10.55
C GLN A 326 -24.89 6.55 -11.85
N LEU A 327 -25.07 7.81 -12.30
CA LEU A 327 -25.77 8.08 -13.56
C LEU A 327 -25.00 7.50 -14.75
N SER A 328 -23.68 7.69 -14.78
CA SER A 328 -22.81 7.11 -15.80
C SER A 328 -22.95 5.58 -15.87
N ALA A 329 -22.92 4.92 -14.71
CA ALA A 329 -23.06 3.46 -14.61
C ALA A 329 -24.41 2.95 -15.10
N ILE A 330 -25.50 3.64 -14.75
CA ILE A 330 -26.86 3.27 -15.20
C ILE A 330 -26.97 3.42 -16.71
N TYR A 331 -26.44 4.51 -17.28
CA TYR A 331 -26.43 4.70 -18.73
C TYR A 331 -25.64 3.59 -19.45
N LEU A 332 -24.42 3.30 -18.99
CA LEU A 332 -23.57 2.26 -19.57
C LEU A 332 -24.22 0.88 -19.48
N ALA A 333 -24.91 0.58 -18.39
CA ALA A 333 -25.66 -0.66 -18.25
C ALA A 333 -26.85 -0.73 -19.21
N GLN A 334 -27.64 0.34 -19.35
CA GLN A 334 -28.81 0.37 -20.23
C GLN A 334 -28.44 0.30 -21.72
N LYS A 335 -27.32 0.91 -22.13
CA LYS A 335 -26.91 0.98 -23.54
C LYS A 335 -25.99 -0.15 -23.97
N HIS A 336 -25.08 -0.57 -23.09
CA HIS A 336 -23.98 -1.48 -23.42
C HIS A 336 -23.99 -2.77 -22.60
N ASN A 337 -25.00 -2.96 -21.73
CA ASN A 337 -25.07 -4.07 -20.77
C ASN A 337 -23.78 -4.23 -19.92
N SER A 338 -23.05 -3.13 -19.69
CA SER A 338 -21.79 -3.16 -18.96
C SER A 338 -22.00 -3.09 -17.45
N LEU A 339 -21.11 -3.73 -16.69
CA LEU A 339 -21.05 -3.61 -15.24
C LEU A 339 -20.25 -2.35 -14.86
N THR A 340 -20.61 -1.72 -13.74
CA THR A 340 -19.73 -0.78 -13.03
C THR A 340 -19.40 -1.33 -11.65
N ILE A 341 -18.11 -1.34 -11.31
CA ILE A 341 -17.63 -1.68 -9.97
C ILE A 341 -17.23 -0.40 -9.25
N VAL A 342 -17.70 -0.22 -8.01
CA VAL A 342 -17.37 0.90 -7.14
C VAL A 342 -16.60 0.39 -5.93
N VAL A 343 -15.32 0.73 -5.86
CA VAL A 343 -14.47 0.43 -4.71
C VAL A 343 -14.62 1.54 -3.69
N SER A 344 -14.99 1.19 -2.45
CA SER A 344 -15.21 2.15 -1.36
C SER A 344 -14.59 1.62 -0.06
N PRO A 345 -13.95 2.48 0.76
CA PRO A 345 -13.14 2.01 1.88
C PRO A 345 -13.97 1.55 3.09
N LEU A 346 -15.21 1.99 3.24
CA LEU A 346 -16.03 1.68 4.41
C LEU A 346 -17.28 0.92 4.02
N VAL A 347 -17.55 -0.16 4.76
CA VAL A 347 -18.79 -0.92 4.60
C VAL A 347 -20.03 -0.05 4.81
N ALA A 348 -19.99 0.85 5.82
CA ALA A 348 -21.08 1.80 6.06
C ALA A 348 -21.37 2.68 4.84
N LEU A 349 -20.34 3.20 4.16
CA LEU A 349 -20.52 4.00 2.94
C LEU A 349 -21.20 3.21 1.84
N MET A 350 -20.77 1.96 1.62
CA MET A 350 -21.35 1.11 0.59
C MET A 350 -22.82 0.83 0.86
N GLU A 351 -23.18 0.44 2.09
CA GLU A 351 -24.57 0.17 2.48
C GLU A 351 -25.43 1.43 2.38
N ASP A 352 -24.90 2.60 2.76
CA ASP A 352 -25.58 3.89 2.62
C ASP A 352 -25.85 4.24 1.15
N GLN A 353 -24.87 4.04 0.25
CA GLN A 353 -25.07 4.29 -1.18
C GLN A 353 -26.10 3.33 -1.79
N VAL A 354 -26.03 2.04 -1.45
CA VAL A 354 -26.97 1.02 -1.93
C VAL A 354 -28.38 1.27 -1.40
N SER A 355 -28.54 1.53 -0.10
CA SER A 355 -29.86 1.76 0.52
C SER A 355 -30.56 3.01 -0.03
N ASN A 356 -29.80 4.06 -0.39
CA ASN A 356 -30.35 5.27 -1.00
C ASN A 356 -30.72 5.09 -2.48
N LEU A 357 -29.99 4.27 -3.24
CA LEU A 357 -30.21 4.08 -4.67
C LEU A 357 -31.21 2.95 -4.98
N LYS A 358 -31.21 1.86 -4.21
CA LYS A 358 -32.01 0.66 -4.45
C LYS A 358 -33.51 0.93 -4.62
N PRO A 359 -34.17 1.82 -3.83
CA PRO A 359 -35.58 2.16 -4.03
C PRO A 359 -35.90 2.82 -5.39
N LYS A 360 -34.89 3.44 -6.02
CA LYS A 360 -35.00 4.15 -7.30
C LYS A 360 -34.48 3.30 -8.46
N TYR A 361 -33.56 2.38 -8.18
CA TYR A 361 -32.91 1.53 -9.17
C TYR A 361 -32.50 0.19 -8.54
N ASN A 362 -33.22 -0.88 -8.87
CA ASN A 362 -33.07 -2.18 -8.21
C ASN A 362 -31.76 -2.93 -8.55
N ALA A 363 -31.10 -2.60 -9.66
CA ALA A 363 -29.91 -3.30 -10.18
C ALA A 363 -28.61 -2.80 -9.51
N VAL A 364 -28.61 -2.66 -8.19
CA VAL A 364 -27.46 -2.23 -7.37
C VAL A 364 -27.30 -3.13 -6.15
N ALA A 365 -26.06 -3.52 -5.86
CA ALA A 365 -25.72 -4.34 -4.70
C ALA A 365 -24.38 -3.95 -4.09
N THR A 366 -24.13 -4.41 -2.87
CA THR A 366 -22.82 -4.34 -2.22
C THR A 366 -22.35 -5.73 -1.82
N LEU A 367 -21.06 -6.00 -2.07
CA LEU A 367 -20.37 -7.20 -1.66
C LEU A 367 -19.29 -6.82 -0.65
N ASN A 368 -19.47 -7.23 0.61
CA ASN A 368 -18.60 -6.85 1.72
C ASN A 368 -18.57 -7.93 2.81
N GLY A 369 -17.67 -7.79 3.79
CA GLY A 369 -17.47 -8.77 4.87
C GLY A 369 -18.63 -8.90 5.88
N ASN A 370 -19.69 -8.08 5.79
CA ASN A 370 -20.86 -8.19 6.65
C ASN A 370 -21.98 -9.04 6.03
N LYS A 371 -21.93 -9.31 4.72
CA LYS A 371 -22.93 -10.16 4.06
C LYS A 371 -22.79 -11.61 4.48
N SER A 372 -23.93 -12.29 4.63
CA SER A 372 -23.96 -13.72 4.85
C SER A 372 -23.50 -14.48 3.61
N ALA A 373 -23.32 -15.78 3.79
CA ALA A 373 -22.87 -16.66 2.74
C ALA A 373 -23.82 -16.61 1.54
N ALA A 374 -25.09 -16.94 1.82
CA ALA A 374 -26.12 -17.06 0.82
C ALA A 374 -26.30 -15.75 0.04
N GLU A 375 -26.32 -14.62 0.74
CA GLU A 375 -26.44 -13.29 0.11
C GLU A 375 -25.27 -12.99 -0.82
N SER A 376 -24.03 -13.29 -0.42
CA SER A 376 -22.86 -13.01 -1.24
C SER A 376 -22.83 -13.87 -2.51
N ALA A 377 -23.19 -15.15 -2.41
CA ALA A 377 -23.30 -16.05 -3.56
C ALA A 377 -24.42 -15.62 -4.50
N GLU A 378 -25.57 -15.24 -3.96
CA GLU A 378 -26.70 -14.74 -4.72
C GLU A 378 -26.35 -13.46 -5.49
N ILE A 379 -25.72 -12.48 -4.82
CA ILE A 379 -25.28 -11.23 -5.47
C ILE A 379 -24.32 -11.53 -6.62
N ARG A 380 -23.36 -12.45 -6.44
CA ARG A 380 -22.44 -12.83 -7.52
C ARG A 380 -23.17 -13.48 -8.68
N GLN A 381 -24.07 -14.42 -8.41
CA GLN A 381 -24.85 -15.03 -9.49
C GLN A 381 -25.69 -13.99 -10.23
N GLN A 382 -26.24 -13.01 -9.52
CA GLN A 382 -26.95 -11.89 -10.14
C GLN A 382 -26.02 -10.97 -10.96
N VAL A 383 -24.77 -10.77 -10.55
CA VAL A 383 -23.76 -10.04 -11.35
C VAL A 383 -23.45 -10.82 -12.64
N LEU A 384 -23.18 -12.12 -12.54
CA LEU A 384 -22.89 -13.00 -13.67
C LEU A 384 -24.06 -13.08 -14.65
N ASN A 385 -25.30 -13.10 -14.14
CA ASN A 385 -26.52 -13.10 -14.94
C ASN A 385 -26.90 -11.72 -15.52
N GLY A 386 -26.11 -10.68 -15.27
CA GLY A 386 -26.38 -9.32 -15.77
C GLY A 386 -27.53 -8.58 -15.06
N ILE A 387 -27.96 -9.05 -13.89
CA ILE A 387 -29.06 -8.45 -13.10
C ILE A 387 -28.55 -7.25 -12.29
N ILE A 388 -27.35 -7.34 -11.71
CA ILE A 388 -26.72 -6.23 -10.96
C ILE A 388 -25.84 -5.40 -11.90
N ASN A 389 -26.11 -4.11 -12.00
CA ASN A 389 -25.42 -3.17 -12.91
C ASN A 389 -24.37 -2.32 -12.18
N ILE A 390 -24.57 -2.09 -10.89
CA ILE A 390 -23.63 -1.36 -10.03
C ILE A 390 -23.29 -2.24 -8.83
N LEU A 391 -22.01 -2.59 -8.70
CA LEU A 391 -21.51 -3.42 -7.59
C LEU A 391 -20.54 -2.62 -6.73
N TYR A 392 -20.93 -2.34 -5.48
CA TYR A 392 -20.05 -1.74 -4.48
C TYR A 392 -19.22 -2.83 -3.79
N VAL A 393 -17.90 -2.70 -3.75
CA VAL A 393 -16.97 -3.72 -3.22
C VAL A 393 -15.91 -3.08 -2.32
N ALA A 394 -15.56 -3.74 -1.21
CA ALA A 394 -14.41 -3.35 -0.39
C ALA A 394 -13.09 -3.69 -1.12
N PRO A 395 -12.02 -2.88 -1.00
CA PRO A 395 -10.76 -3.14 -1.72
C PRO A 395 -10.17 -4.52 -1.38
N GLU A 396 -10.23 -4.94 -0.12
CA GLU A 396 -9.70 -6.22 0.36
C GLU A 396 -10.41 -7.39 -0.31
N LEU A 397 -11.71 -7.24 -0.56
CA LEU A 397 -12.53 -8.25 -1.21
C LEU A 397 -12.28 -8.28 -2.72
N LEU A 398 -12.13 -7.12 -3.37
CA LEU A 398 -11.81 -7.06 -4.80
C LEU A 398 -10.46 -7.74 -5.09
N LEU A 399 -9.44 -7.48 -4.27
CA LEU A 399 -8.11 -8.11 -4.39
C LEU A 399 -8.13 -9.64 -4.16
N SER A 400 -9.16 -10.15 -3.49
CA SER A 400 -9.30 -11.58 -3.21
C SER A 400 -9.82 -12.40 -4.40
N TYR A 401 -10.40 -11.76 -5.41
CA TYR A 401 -10.95 -12.40 -6.61
C TYR A 401 -10.18 -11.99 -7.87
N SER A 402 -10.06 -12.89 -8.84
CA SER A 402 -9.74 -12.43 -10.20
C SER A 402 -10.93 -11.65 -10.73
N LEU A 403 -10.68 -10.57 -11.46
CA LEU A 403 -11.77 -9.73 -11.98
C LEU A 403 -12.70 -10.56 -12.89
N GLN A 404 -12.12 -11.49 -13.65
CA GLN A 404 -12.84 -12.46 -14.48
C GLN A 404 -13.81 -13.34 -13.68
N SER A 405 -13.44 -13.82 -12.49
CA SER A 405 -14.34 -14.65 -11.67
C SER A 405 -15.48 -13.84 -11.04
N LEU A 406 -15.29 -12.54 -10.87
CA LEU A 406 -16.31 -11.64 -10.33
C LEU A 406 -17.32 -11.20 -11.40
N ILE A 407 -16.87 -10.95 -12.63
CA ILE A 407 -17.71 -10.38 -13.70
C ILE A 407 -18.20 -11.42 -14.73
N GLY A 408 -17.57 -12.59 -14.80
CA GLY A 408 -17.89 -13.62 -15.79
C GLY A 408 -17.54 -13.18 -17.21
N GLU A 409 -18.46 -13.37 -18.15
CA GLU A 409 -18.32 -12.95 -19.56
C GLU A 409 -18.70 -11.48 -19.78
N ARG A 410 -19.19 -10.79 -18.73
CA ARG A 410 -19.67 -9.43 -18.84
C ARG A 410 -18.52 -8.44 -18.91
N GLN A 411 -18.67 -7.39 -19.72
CA GLN A 411 -17.67 -6.32 -19.80
C GLN A 411 -17.82 -5.31 -18.64
N LEU A 412 -16.69 -4.93 -18.05
CA LEU A 412 -16.59 -3.81 -17.12
C LEU A 412 -16.54 -2.50 -17.91
N GLY A 413 -17.56 -1.66 -17.80
CA GLY A 413 -17.62 -0.38 -18.51
C GLY A 413 -16.94 0.77 -17.77
N LEU A 414 -16.86 0.68 -16.44
CA LEU A 414 -16.26 1.69 -15.58
C LEU A 414 -15.80 1.06 -14.26
N LEU A 415 -14.59 1.42 -13.81
CA LEU A 415 -14.12 1.14 -12.46
C LEU A 415 -14.05 2.45 -11.68
N VAL A 416 -14.76 2.54 -10.56
CA VAL A 416 -14.82 3.72 -9.71
C VAL A 416 -14.02 3.46 -8.44
N ILE A 417 -13.09 4.36 -8.12
CA ILE A 417 -12.33 4.36 -6.87
C ILE A 417 -12.83 5.56 -6.05
N ASP A 418 -13.72 5.28 -5.10
CA ASP A 418 -14.26 6.30 -4.19
C ASP A 418 -13.26 6.57 -3.06
N GLU A 419 -13.26 7.81 -2.56
CA GLU A 419 -12.36 8.27 -1.50
C GLU A 419 -10.87 7.96 -1.81
N ALA A 420 -10.46 8.26 -3.04
CA ALA A 420 -9.14 7.95 -3.60
C ALA A 420 -7.95 8.59 -2.86
N HIS A 421 -8.20 9.51 -1.92
CA HIS A 421 -7.16 9.99 -1.00
C HIS A 421 -6.58 8.86 -0.13
N THR A 422 -7.32 7.77 0.09
CA THR A 422 -6.87 6.57 0.83
C THR A 422 -5.72 5.82 0.16
N VAL A 423 -5.47 6.07 -1.13
CA VAL A 423 -4.33 5.54 -1.89
C VAL A 423 -3.02 6.22 -1.50
N THR A 424 -3.07 7.45 -0.98
CA THR A 424 -1.87 8.26 -0.74
C THR A 424 -1.11 7.78 0.50
N THR A 425 0.17 7.48 0.34
CA THR A 425 1.05 6.81 1.33
C THR A 425 1.28 7.61 2.62
N TRP A 426 0.99 8.90 2.59
CA TRP A 426 1.12 9.82 3.72
C TRP A 426 -0.23 10.36 4.22
N GLY A 427 -1.33 9.97 3.57
CA GLY A 427 -2.67 10.24 4.04
C GLY A 427 -2.91 9.51 5.35
N ARG A 428 -3.56 10.15 6.32
CA ARG A 428 -3.87 9.52 7.60
C ARG A 428 -4.83 8.34 7.48
N ASP A 429 -5.68 8.38 6.45
CA ASP A 429 -6.62 7.30 6.11
C ASP A 429 -6.01 6.33 5.08
N PHE A 430 -4.68 6.30 4.96
CA PHE A 430 -3.96 5.39 4.08
C PHE A 430 -4.40 3.95 4.32
N ARG A 431 -4.77 3.27 3.22
CA ARG A 431 -5.12 1.86 3.24
C ARG A 431 -4.25 1.10 2.28
N VAL A 432 -3.53 0.12 2.81
CA VAL A 432 -2.58 -0.67 2.05
C VAL A 432 -3.25 -1.42 0.89
N ASP A 433 -4.47 -1.90 1.09
CA ASP A 433 -5.24 -2.59 0.05
C ASP A 433 -5.59 -1.66 -1.12
N TYR A 434 -5.77 -0.36 -0.89
CA TYR A 434 -5.92 0.61 -1.99
C TYR A 434 -4.63 0.76 -2.81
N TRP A 435 -3.47 0.69 -2.17
CA TRP A 435 -2.19 0.80 -2.87
C TRP A 435 -1.95 -0.38 -3.82
N PHE A 436 -2.40 -1.58 -3.43
CA PHE A 436 -2.33 -2.77 -4.29
C PHE A 436 -3.30 -2.76 -5.48
N LEU A 437 -4.31 -1.88 -5.50
CA LEU A 437 -5.28 -1.83 -6.59
C LEU A 437 -4.63 -1.51 -7.93
N GLY A 438 -3.61 -0.64 -7.97
CA GLY A 438 -2.94 -0.28 -9.23
C GLY A 438 -2.37 -1.49 -9.97
N ASP A 439 -1.58 -2.31 -9.26
CA ASP A 439 -0.98 -3.52 -9.82
C ASP A 439 -2.04 -4.60 -10.15
N TYR A 440 -3.06 -4.72 -9.29
CA TYR A 440 -4.19 -5.62 -9.54
C TYR A 440 -4.96 -5.25 -10.81
N ILE A 441 -5.26 -3.95 -11.02
CA ILE A 441 -5.99 -3.45 -12.19
C ILE A 441 -5.15 -3.62 -13.45
N ARG A 442 -3.85 -3.26 -13.41
CA ARG A 442 -2.92 -3.47 -14.53
C ARG A 442 -2.90 -4.93 -14.97
N SER A 443 -2.72 -5.83 -14.00
CA SER A 443 -2.71 -7.27 -14.24
C SER A 443 -4.06 -7.74 -14.81
N SER A 444 -5.17 -7.31 -14.22
CA SER A 444 -6.52 -7.70 -14.65
C SER A 444 -6.84 -7.29 -16.08
N LYS A 445 -6.44 -6.08 -16.52
CA LYS A 445 -6.61 -5.62 -17.91
C LYS A 445 -5.87 -6.51 -18.91
N ARG A 446 -4.68 -7.02 -18.55
CA ARG A 446 -3.93 -7.98 -19.37
C ARG A 446 -4.68 -9.29 -19.54
N TYR A 447 -5.18 -9.88 -18.46
CA TYR A 447 -5.88 -11.17 -18.49
C TYR A 447 -7.27 -11.12 -19.13
N LEU A 448 -7.98 -10.00 -18.99
CA LEU A 448 -9.30 -9.82 -19.61
C LEU A 448 -9.24 -9.61 -21.13
N SER A 449 -8.07 -9.30 -21.69
CA SER A 449 -7.89 -8.97 -23.12
C SER A 449 -8.73 -7.76 -23.61
N TYR A 450 -9.23 -6.93 -22.69
CA TYR A 450 -9.85 -5.64 -22.96
C TYR A 450 -9.55 -4.67 -21.80
N SER A 451 -9.81 -3.38 -22.00
CA SER A 451 -9.52 -2.34 -21.01
C SER A 451 -10.76 -1.49 -20.70
N PHE A 452 -10.67 -0.71 -19.61
CA PHE A 452 -11.76 0.11 -19.09
C PHE A 452 -11.20 1.34 -18.36
N PRO A 453 -11.94 2.46 -18.34
CA PRO A 453 -11.53 3.66 -17.62
C PRO A 453 -11.67 3.51 -16.11
N ILE A 454 -10.77 4.19 -15.41
CA ILE A 454 -10.78 4.35 -13.96
C ILE A 454 -11.26 5.77 -13.65
N LEU A 455 -12.25 5.90 -12.77
CA LEU A 455 -12.70 7.16 -12.20
C LEU A 455 -12.33 7.21 -10.72
N ALA A 456 -11.37 8.05 -10.35
CA ALA A 456 -10.99 8.29 -8.96
C ALA A 456 -11.67 9.56 -8.42
N LEU A 457 -12.38 9.44 -7.31
CA LEU A 457 -13.07 10.57 -6.67
C LEU A 457 -12.51 10.83 -5.27
N THR A 458 -12.33 12.10 -4.92
CA THR A 458 -12.02 12.50 -3.54
C THR A 458 -12.59 13.88 -3.22
N ALA A 459 -12.80 14.16 -1.92
CA ALA A 459 -13.24 15.46 -1.47
C ALA A 459 -12.16 16.55 -1.62
N THR A 460 -10.95 16.19 -1.20
CA THR A 460 -9.81 17.09 -1.08
C THR A 460 -8.56 16.35 -1.53
N ALA A 461 -7.72 17.00 -2.34
CA ALA A 461 -6.39 16.50 -2.70
C ALA A 461 -5.48 17.70 -2.93
N VAL A 462 -4.32 17.71 -2.26
CA VAL A 462 -3.28 18.71 -2.51
C VAL A 462 -2.71 18.46 -3.90
N ARG A 463 -2.64 19.50 -4.71
CA ARG A 463 -2.01 19.47 -6.02
C ARG A 463 -0.77 20.35 -5.98
N ASP A 464 0.41 19.71 -5.99
CA ASP A 464 1.69 20.38 -5.92
C ASP A 464 2.43 20.29 -7.26
N PRO A 465 2.61 21.40 -8.00
CA PRO A 465 3.33 21.40 -9.28
C PRO A 465 4.78 20.91 -9.17
N SER A 466 5.40 20.97 -7.99
CA SER A 466 6.74 20.41 -7.74
C SER A 466 6.74 18.89 -7.54
N HIS A 467 5.55 18.28 -7.46
CA HIS A 467 5.27 16.88 -7.21
C HIS A 467 5.82 16.32 -5.89
N LYS A 468 6.24 17.18 -4.95
CA LYS A 468 6.73 16.73 -3.64
C LYS A 468 5.58 16.27 -2.75
N ASN A 469 4.49 17.04 -2.70
CA ASN A 469 3.30 16.80 -1.88
C ASN A 469 2.01 16.63 -2.72
N ASP A 470 2.15 16.22 -3.98
CA ASP A 470 1.04 16.15 -4.94
C ASP A 470 0.24 14.85 -4.77
N MET A 471 -0.86 14.93 -4.02
CA MET A 471 -1.79 13.82 -3.85
C MET A 471 -2.47 13.43 -5.17
N VAL A 472 -2.73 14.39 -6.07
CA VAL A 472 -3.38 14.11 -7.36
C VAL A 472 -2.45 13.24 -8.21
N PHE A 473 -1.18 13.62 -8.33
CA PHE A 473 -0.18 12.84 -9.06
C PHE A 473 0.11 11.49 -8.38
N GLU A 474 0.18 11.46 -7.04
CA GLU A 474 0.38 10.21 -6.29
C GLU A 474 -0.76 9.22 -6.53
N THR A 475 -2.02 9.68 -6.49
CA THR A 475 -3.18 8.84 -6.82
C THR A 475 -3.12 8.33 -8.26
N ILE A 476 -2.79 9.19 -9.23
CA ILE A 476 -2.69 8.80 -10.65
C ILE A 476 -1.65 7.70 -10.84
N ASN A 477 -0.46 7.85 -10.25
CA ASN A 477 0.61 6.85 -10.35
C ASN A 477 0.25 5.56 -9.65
N SER A 478 -0.20 5.63 -8.39
CA SER A 478 -0.50 4.44 -7.58
C SER A 478 -1.64 3.61 -8.15
N LEU A 479 -2.58 4.21 -8.89
CA LEU A 479 -3.68 3.51 -9.55
C LEU A 479 -3.42 3.20 -11.03
N ASN A 480 -2.23 3.52 -11.57
CA ASN A 480 -1.89 3.38 -12.99
C ASN A 480 -2.92 4.06 -13.92
N MET A 481 -3.21 5.34 -13.66
CA MET A 481 -4.28 6.09 -14.33
C MET A 481 -3.82 6.99 -15.50
N ASP A 482 -2.55 6.97 -15.92
CA ASP A 482 -2.14 7.74 -17.10
C ASP A 482 -2.65 7.10 -18.41
N PRO A 483 -3.14 7.88 -19.39
CA PRO A 483 -3.39 9.32 -19.35
C PRO A 483 -4.67 9.68 -18.59
N CYS A 484 -4.67 10.81 -17.85
CA CYS A 484 -5.77 11.19 -16.94
C CYS A 484 -6.35 12.59 -17.19
N ILE A 485 -7.68 12.70 -17.27
CA ILE A 485 -8.43 13.96 -17.25
C ILE A 485 -8.60 14.41 -15.79
N LYS A 486 -8.30 15.68 -15.50
CA LYS A 486 -8.32 16.24 -14.15
C LYS A 486 -9.48 17.22 -14.00
N PHE A 487 -10.47 16.89 -13.18
CA PHE A 487 -11.49 17.83 -12.71
C PHE A 487 -11.15 18.25 -11.28
N ILE A 488 -10.50 19.41 -11.13
CA ILE A 488 -10.06 19.90 -9.82
C ILE A 488 -11.03 20.97 -9.31
N GLY A 489 -11.80 20.62 -8.29
CA GLY A 489 -12.78 21.49 -7.66
C GLY A 489 -12.17 22.55 -6.75
N VAL A 490 -12.89 23.66 -6.59
CA VAL A 490 -12.53 24.72 -5.64
C VAL A 490 -12.82 24.24 -4.22
N VAL A 491 -11.85 24.38 -3.32
CA VAL A 491 -11.96 23.94 -1.92
C VAL A 491 -12.69 24.96 -1.04
N ARG A 492 -12.61 26.24 -1.41
CA ARG A 492 -13.21 27.36 -0.69
C ARG A 492 -14.74 27.23 -0.57
N ARG A 493 -15.25 27.50 0.63
CA ARG A 493 -16.68 27.57 0.92
C ARG A 493 -17.02 28.90 1.59
N ASP A 494 -17.64 29.79 0.82
CA ASP A 494 -17.92 31.17 1.24
C ASP A 494 -18.94 31.27 2.39
N ASN A 495 -19.72 30.21 2.61
CA ASN A 495 -20.73 30.15 3.68
C ASN A 495 -20.22 29.53 4.99
N ILE A 496 -18.91 29.35 5.14
CA ILE A 496 -18.26 28.88 6.37
C ILE A 496 -17.32 29.96 6.90
N VAL A 497 -17.49 30.31 8.18
CA VAL A 497 -16.67 31.28 8.91
C VAL A 497 -15.87 30.60 10.02
N PHE A 498 -14.69 31.15 10.35
CA PHE A 498 -13.80 30.62 11.36
C PHE A 498 -13.86 31.44 12.66
N GLU A 499 -13.97 30.76 13.80
CA GLU A 499 -13.86 31.34 15.15
C GLU A 499 -12.74 30.63 15.91
N ILE A 500 -11.54 31.23 15.95
CA ILE A 500 -10.36 30.65 16.59
C ILE A 500 -10.02 31.44 17.86
N GLY A 501 -10.41 30.90 19.02
CA GLY A 501 -10.08 31.45 20.32
C GLY A 501 -8.64 31.16 20.74
N ARG A 502 -8.01 32.09 21.47
CA ARG A 502 -6.62 31.96 21.97
C ARG A 502 -6.56 31.98 23.50
N PRO A 503 -6.90 30.87 24.17
CA PRO A 503 -6.82 30.76 25.61
C PRO A 503 -5.40 30.96 26.18
N PRO A 504 -5.25 31.68 27.31
CA PRO A 504 -3.98 31.68 28.04
C PRO A 504 -3.71 30.30 28.63
N LEU A 505 -2.42 29.93 28.68
CA LEU A 505 -1.98 28.68 29.27
C LEU A 505 -2.17 28.69 30.79
N VAL A 506 -2.73 27.61 31.35
CA VAL A 506 -2.89 27.43 32.80
C VAL A 506 -2.22 26.15 33.28
N ARG A 507 -2.00 26.04 34.60
CA ARG A 507 -1.32 24.89 35.22
C ARG A 507 -2.04 23.56 34.99
N ASP A 508 -3.37 23.55 35.01
CA ASP A 508 -4.21 22.37 34.71
C ASP A 508 -4.93 22.56 33.37
N TYR A 509 -4.15 22.49 32.29
CA TYR A 509 -4.60 22.74 30.94
C TYR A 509 -5.71 21.77 30.47
N GLU A 510 -5.60 20.48 30.78
CA GLU A 510 -6.61 19.48 30.38
C GLU A 510 -7.98 19.77 31.01
N LYS A 511 -8.00 20.15 32.29
CA LYS A 511 -9.24 20.51 32.98
C LYS A 511 -9.85 21.77 32.38
N GLN A 512 -9.04 22.79 32.11
CA GLN A 512 -9.51 24.02 31.45
C GLN A 512 -10.07 23.74 30.05
N ARG A 513 -9.42 22.84 29.31
CA ARG A 513 -9.82 22.42 27.96
C ARG A 513 -11.19 21.73 27.97
N LEU A 514 -11.44 20.82 28.92
CA LEU A 514 -12.76 20.21 29.13
C LEU A 514 -13.82 21.25 29.51
N HIS A 515 -13.50 22.18 30.41
CA HIS A 515 -14.41 23.26 30.81
C HIS A 515 -14.85 24.11 29.62
N ARG A 516 -13.91 24.58 28.79
CA ARG A 516 -14.22 25.38 27.58
C ARG A 516 -15.07 24.63 26.55
N THR A 517 -14.81 23.33 26.42
CA THR A 517 -15.62 22.47 25.56
C THR A 517 -17.05 22.38 26.07
N SER A 518 -17.23 22.25 27.39
CA SER A 518 -18.55 22.28 28.04
C SER A 518 -19.24 23.62 27.81
N ASP A 519 -18.54 24.74 28.01
CA ASP A 519 -19.09 26.09 27.77
C ASP A 519 -19.56 26.26 26.31
N SER A 520 -18.76 25.80 25.35
CA SER A 520 -19.11 25.87 23.93
C SER A 520 -20.31 25.00 23.57
N ILE A 521 -20.43 23.80 24.15
CA ILE A 521 -21.61 22.93 23.99
C ILE A 521 -22.87 23.62 24.54
N ILE A 522 -22.79 24.20 25.73
CA ILE A 522 -23.90 24.92 26.37
C ILE A 522 -24.30 26.14 25.54
N GLU A 523 -23.32 26.90 25.04
CA GLU A 523 -23.55 28.05 24.15
C GLU A 523 -24.28 27.63 22.87
N ALA A 524 -23.83 26.55 22.21
CA ALA A 524 -24.45 26.02 21.01
C ALA A 524 -25.89 25.58 21.27
N LEU A 525 -26.14 24.87 22.38
CA LEU A 525 -27.49 24.46 22.81
C LEU A 525 -28.41 25.66 23.05
N ASN A 526 -27.92 26.69 23.74
CA ASN A 526 -28.69 27.90 24.03
C ASN A 526 -29.03 28.70 22.77
N LYS A 527 -28.14 28.67 21.77
CA LYS A 527 -28.35 29.29 20.45
C LYS A 527 -29.13 28.41 19.48
N GLY A 528 -29.53 27.20 19.87
CA GLY A 528 -30.22 26.24 19.01
C GLY A 528 -29.38 25.75 17.82
N ARG A 529 -28.05 25.76 17.94
CA ARG A 529 -27.14 25.34 16.87
C ARG A 529 -27.00 23.83 16.84
N LYS A 530 -27.23 23.25 15.67
CA LYS A 530 -26.95 21.83 15.40
C LYS A 530 -25.44 21.66 15.20
N THR A 531 -24.80 20.92 16.10
CA THR A 531 -23.34 21.01 16.32
C THR A 531 -22.66 19.66 16.36
N ILE A 532 -21.55 19.53 15.65
CA ILE A 532 -20.61 18.41 15.82
C ILE A 532 -19.45 18.87 16.70
N VAL A 533 -19.11 18.07 17.72
CA VAL A 533 -17.97 18.32 18.60
C VAL A 533 -16.92 17.24 18.37
N TYR A 534 -15.80 17.60 17.75
CA TYR A 534 -14.74 16.65 17.41
C TYR A 534 -13.69 16.50 18.51
N PHE A 535 -13.36 15.24 18.83
CA PHE A 535 -12.38 14.86 19.84
C PHE A 535 -11.26 13.98 19.25
N PRO A 536 -10.00 14.20 19.65
CA PRO A 536 -8.90 13.30 19.26
C PRO A 536 -9.04 11.89 19.83
N TYR A 537 -9.56 11.74 21.06
CA TYR A 537 -9.64 10.47 21.78
C TYR A 537 -11.04 10.14 22.29
N VAL A 538 -11.40 8.86 22.22
CA VAL A 538 -12.68 8.33 22.76
C VAL A 538 -12.79 8.56 24.27
N ARG A 539 -11.68 8.43 25.01
CA ARG A 539 -11.66 8.70 26.46
C ARG A 539 -12.09 10.14 26.78
N THR A 540 -11.71 11.10 25.93
CA THR A 540 -12.10 12.51 26.11
C THR A 540 -13.59 12.72 25.86
N ILE A 541 -14.19 11.98 24.93
CA ILE A 541 -15.65 11.95 24.73
C ILE A 541 -16.35 11.47 26.01
N THR A 542 -15.89 10.37 26.60
CA THR A 542 -16.46 9.89 27.87
C THR A 542 -16.29 10.91 29.00
N ASN A 543 -15.14 11.58 29.09
CA ASN A 543 -14.89 12.61 30.10
C ASN A 543 -15.83 13.81 29.95
N ILE A 544 -16.08 14.28 28.71
CA ILE A 544 -16.98 15.43 28.49
C ILE A 544 -18.44 15.06 28.75
N LEU A 545 -18.88 13.85 28.38
CA LEU A 545 -20.27 13.40 28.62
C LEU A 545 -20.59 13.25 30.12
N ASN A 546 -19.56 12.96 30.93
CA ASN A 546 -19.66 12.89 32.38
C ASN A 546 -19.34 14.21 33.08
N TYR A 547 -19.14 15.29 32.33
CA TYR A 547 -18.80 16.59 32.91
C TYR A 547 -20.02 17.15 33.69
N PRO A 548 -19.82 17.70 34.92
CA PRO A 548 -20.93 18.10 35.78
C PRO A 548 -21.91 19.09 35.13
N ASP A 549 -21.39 20.07 34.40
CA ASP A 549 -22.20 21.15 33.82
C ASP A 549 -23.08 20.69 32.64
N LEU A 550 -22.77 19.52 32.06
CA LEU A 550 -23.53 18.94 30.95
C LEU A 550 -24.58 17.91 31.40
N GLN A 551 -24.64 17.55 32.69
CA GLN A 551 -25.56 16.53 33.17
C GLN A 551 -27.04 16.90 32.93
N SER A 552 -27.40 18.18 33.10
CA SER A 552 -28.74 18.70 32.81
C SER A 552 -29.10 18.70 31.31
N TYR A 553 -28.10 18.64 30.43
CA TYR A 553 -28.26 18.66 28.97
C TYR A 553 -28.05 17.29 28.32
N ARG A 554 -27.76 16.24 29.10
CA ARG A 554 -27.31 14.93 28.61
C ARG A 554 -28.24 14.29 27.58
N LEU A 555 -29.56 14.53 27.66
CA LEU A 555 -30.56 14.03 26.72
C LEU A 555 -30.52 14.72 25.34
N LYS A 556 -29.90 15.89 25.23
CA LYS A 556 -29.71 16.64 23.98
C LYS A 556 -28.36 16.35 23.30
N ILE A 557 -27.53 15.52 23.92
CA ILE A 557 -26.17 15.22 23.47
C ILE A 557 -26.08 13.73 23.16
N THR A 558 -25.62 13.40 21.96
CA THR A 558 -25.32 12.02 21.56
C THR A 558 -23.83 11.84 21.26
N GLU A 559 -23.39 10.60 21.05
CA GLU A 559 -21.98 10.28 20.81
C GLU A 559 -21.76 9.37 19.60
N PHE A 560 -20.59 9.51 18.96
CA PHE A 560 -20.22 8.66 17.84
C PHE A 560 -18.71 8.38 17.78
N HIS A 561 -18.34 7.12 18.00
CA HIS A 561 -16.95 6.68 17.89
C HIS A 561 -16.85 5.18 17.56
N SER A 562 -15.65 4.71 17.19
CA SER A 562 -15.40 3.34 16.75
C SER A 562 -15.85 2.27 17.75
N ARG A 563 -15.74 2.53 19.06
CA ARG A 563 -16.11 1.58 20.14
C ARG A 563 -17.63 1.34 20.33
N LEU A 564 -18.49 2.13 19.68
CA LEU A 564 -19.93 1.88 19.71
C LEU A 564 -20.30 0.71 18.80
N THR A 565 -21.33 -0.04 19.18
CA THR A 565 -21.95 -1.04 18.32
C THR A 565 -22.57 -0.40 17.08
N SER A 566 -22.78 -1.17 16.02
CA SER A 566 -23.40 -0.67 14.78
C SER A 566 -24.81 -0.10 15.05
N VAL A 567 -25.58 -0.73 15.94
CA VAL A 567 -26.94 -0.28 16.31
C VAL A 567 -26.90 1.07 17.02
N GLU A 568 -25.98 1.25 17.97
CA GLU A 568 -25.80 2.53 18.67
C GLU A 568 -25.35 3.63 17.72
N LYS A 569 -24.39 3.35 16.82
CA LYS A 569 -23.96 4.30 15.78
C LYS A 569 -25.12 4.79 14.93
N THR A 570 -25.93 3.88 14.42
CA THR A 570 -27.11 4.22 13.60
C THR A 570 -28.12 5.03 14.41
N THR A 571 -28.48 4.58 15.60
CA THR A 571 -29.44 5.27 16.48
C THR A 571 -28.99 6.69 16.82
N ASN A 572 -27.72 6.85 17.22
CA ASN A 572 -27.15 8.15 17.59
C ASN A 572 -27.06 9.10 16.39
N ALA A 573 -26.62 8.59 15.22
CA ALA A 573 -26.58 9.37 14.00
C ALA A 573 -27.98 9.81 13.53
N GLU A 574 -29.00 8.95 13.68
CA GLU A 574 -30.39 9.28 13.38
C GLU A 574 -30.96 10.35 14.32
N ASN A 575 -30.72 10.23 15.64
CA ASN A 575 -31.15 11.21 16.63
C ASN A 575 -30.54 12.59 16.34
N PHE A 576 -29.27 12.62 15.96
CA PHE A 576 -28.64 13.86 15.50
C PHE A 576 -29.25 14.38 14.19
N LYS A 577 -29.45 13.51 13.20
CA LYS A 577 -30.02 13.88 11.90
C LYS A 577 -31.41 14.48 12.03
N LYS A 578 -32.29 13.88 12.85
CA LYS A 578 -33.67 14.36 13.13
C LYS A 578 -33.71 15.62 13.99
N GLY A 579 -32.63 15.90 14.73
CA GLY A 579 -32.54 17.04 15.64
C GLY A 579 -33.01 16.75 17.07
N ASP A 580 -33.34 15.50 17.39
CA ASP A 580 -33.68 15.05 18.75
C ASP A 580 -32.51 15.28 19.71
N CYS A 581 -31.29 15.02 19.24
CA CYS A 581 -30.04 15.40 19.90
C CYS A 581 -29.30 16.41 19.02
N PRO A 582 -29.43 17.74 19.24
CA PRO A 582 -28.77 18.74 18.41
C PRO A 582 -27.24 18.75 18.50
N ILE A 583 -26.65 18.07 19.49
CA ILE A 583 -25.19 17.99 19.66
C ILE A 583 -24.73 16.54 19.51
N ILE A 584 -23.69 16.32 18.71
CA ILE A 584 -23.00 15.02 18.62
C ILE A 584 -21.52 15.15 18.97
N CYS A 585 -21.11 14.46 20.04
CA CYS A 585 -19.71 14.36 20.44
C CYS A 585 -19.05 13.18 19.72
N ALA A 586 -18.08 13.45 18.86
CA ALA A 586 -17.58 12.46 17.92
C ALA A 586 -16.05 12.41 17.84
N SER A 587 -15.53 11.22 17.53
CA SER A 587 -14.18 11.10 16.96
C SER A 587 -14.24 11.26 15.44
N LYS A 588 -13.08 11.19 14.77
CA LYS A 588 -13.00 11.19 13.29
C LYS A 588 -13.89 10.12 12.64
N ALA A 589 -14.28 9.08 13.39
CA ALA A 589 -15.21 8.05 12.93
C ALA A 589 -16.58 8.61 12.48
N TYR A 590 -17.05 9.74 13.04
CA TYR A 590 -18.23 10.45 12.53
C TYR A 590 -17.85 11.32 11.35
N GLY A 591 -17.50 10.63 10.28
CA GLY A 591 -16.77 11.17 9.16
C GLY A 591 -17.47 10.84 7.85
N MET A 592 -16.83 9.99 7.07
CA MET A 592 -17.26 9.65 5.73
C MET A 592 -18.75 9.21 5.73
N GLY A 593 -19.55 9.73 4.81
CA GLY A 593 -20.96 9.32 4.64
C GLY A 593 -22.01 10.16 5.37
N VAL A 594 -21.61 11.06 6.29
CA VAL A 594 -22.57 11.95 6.95
C VAL A 594 -23.20 12.88 5.90
N ASP A 595 -24.53 12.83 5.79
CA ASP A 595 -25.33 13.72 4.96
C ASP A 595 -26.44 14.39 5.78
N VAL A 596 -26.09 15.53 6.37
CA VAL A 596 -26.94 16.39 7.19
C VAL A 596 -26.75 17.81 6.69
N SER A 597 -27.80 18.44 6.18
CA SER A 597 -27.70 19.71 5.45
C SER A 597 -27.63 20.95 6.34
N ASP A 598 -28.15 20.85 7.57
CA ASP A 598 -28.47 21.92 8.50
C ASP A 598 -27.48 22.01 9.69
N ILE A 599 -26.28 21.45 9.58
CA ILE A 599 -25.23 21.61 10.60
C ILE A 599 -24.72 23.05 10.56
N THR A 600 -24.83 23.77 11.67
CA THR A 600 -24.49 25.20 11.76
C THR A 600 -23.22 25.47 12.56
N GLU A 601 -22.73 24.50 13.33
CA GLU A 601 -21.48 24.62 14.07
C GLU A 601 -20.67 23.31 14.06
N VAL A 602 -19.35 23.44 13.96
CA VAL A 602 -18.39 22.37 14.21
C VAL A 602 -17.41 22.93 15.23
N TYR A 603 -17.37 22.34 16.41
CA TYR A 603 -16.42 22.67 17.46
C TYR A 603 -15.34 21.60 17.57
N HIS A 604 -14.07 21.99 17.50
CA HIS A 604 -12.96 21.09 17.77
C HIS A 604 -12.50 21.25 19.22
N HIS A 605 -12.59 20.18 20.02
CA HIS A 605 -11.94 20.14 21.33
C HIS A 605 -10.44 20.37 21.19
N ALA A 606 -9.83 19.71 20.20
CA ALA A 606 -8.46 19.91 19.78
C ALA A 606 -8.33 19.48 18.31
N PRO A 607 -7.28 19.89 17.58
CA PRO A 607 -7.03 19.40 16.24
C PRO A 607 -6.96 17.87 16.25
N THR A 608 -7.75 17.25 15.39
CA THR A 608 -7.87 15.80 15.32
C THR A 608 -6.81 15.20 14.41
N GLY A 609 -6.26 15.95 13.44
CA GLY A 609 -5.43 15.47 12.34
C GLY A 609 -4.57 16.55 11.68
N ASN A 610 -4.49 16.55 10.35
CA ASN A 610 -3.81 17.59 9.56
C ASN A 610 -4.78 18.64 8.99
N LEU A 611 -4.25 19.62 8.23
CA LEU A 611 -5.09 20.66 7.62
C LEU A 611 -6.14 20.08 6.66
N SER A 612 -5.80 19.05 5.87
CA SER A 612 -6.78 18.40 4.99
C SER A 612 -7.92 17.72 5.76
N ASP A 613 -7.59 17.03 6.87
CA ASP A 613 -8.58 16.43 7.78
C ASP A 613 -9.51 17.51 8.33
N TYR A 614 -8.95 18.63 8.81
CA TYR A 614 -9.71 19.76 9.34
C TYR A 614 -10.67 20.35 8.30
N ILE A 615 -10.21 20.54 7.06
CA ILE A 615 -11.06 21.05 5.97
C ILE A 615 -12.19 20.07 5.61
N GLN A 616 -11.93 18.75 5.64
CA GLN A 616 -12.97 17.74 5.43
C GLN A 616 -14.00 17.71 6.57
N GLU A 617 -13.56 17.93 7.81
CA GLU A 617 -14.40 18.00 9.01
C GLU A 617 -15.30 19.24 8.99
N ILE A 618 -14.75 20.43 8.78
CA ILE A 618 -15.55 21.67 8.71
C ILE A 618 -16.40 21.71 7.43
N GLY A 619 -16.00 21.02 6.36
CA GLY A 619 -16.78 20.92 5.11
C GLY A 619 -18.18 20.31 5.28
N ARG A 620 -18.47 19.74 6.46
CA ARG A 620 -19.80 19.26 6.87
C ARG A 620 -20.78 20.38 7.21
N LEU A 621 -20.25 21.55 7.54
CA LEU A 621 -21.05 22.73 7.85
C LEU A 621 -21.88 23.16 6.65
N ALA A 622 -23.09 23.65 6.96
CA ALA A 622 -23.94 24.44 6.09
C ALA A 622 -23.95 23.94 4.64
N ARG A 623 -24.27 22.65 4.41
CA ARG A 623 -24.39 22.14 3.03
C ARG A 623 -25.55 22.78 2.28
N ASP A 624 -26.56 23.25 3.02
CA ASP A 624 -27.46 24.27 2.48
C ASP A 624 -26.71 25.60 2.39
N GLU A 625 -26.46 26.06 1.16
CA GLU A 625 -25.73 27.30 0.87
C GLU A 625 -26.41 28.56 1.45
N ARG A 626 -27.69 28.45 1.84
CA ARG A 626 -28.44 29.53 2.51
C ARG A 626 -28.10 29.67 3.99
N LEU A 627 -27.42 28.69 4.58
CA LEU A 627 -27.00 28.70 5.98
C LEU A 627 -25.55 29.18 6.10
N ILE A 628 -25.23 29.80 7.23
CA ILE A 628 -23.87 30.13 7.63
C ILE A 628 -23.41 29.09 8.65
N GLY A 629 -22.27 28.45 8.37
CA GLY A 629 -21.63 27.51 9.27
C GLY A 629 -20.46 28.14 10.01
N VAL A 630 -20.29 27.79 11.30
CA VAL A 630 -19.19 28.28 12.14
C VAL A 630 -18.23 27.13 12.46
N ALA A 631 -16.98 27.25 12.02
CA ALA A 631 -15.87 26.38 12.39
C ALA A 631 -15.14 26.97 13.61
N LYS A 632 -15.35 26.39 14.79
CA LYS A 632 -14.93 26.95 16.08
C LYS A 632 -13.89 26.08 16.79
N ILE A 633 -12.89 26.72 17.39
CA ILE A 633 -11.88 26.06 18.23
C ILE A 633 -11.25 27.05 19.21
N ASP A 634 -11.03 26.66 20.46
CA ASP A 634 -10.20 27.40 21.42
C ASP A 634 -8.74 26.92 21.36
N PHE A 635 -7.97 27.33 20.37
CA PHE A 635 -6.68 26.71 20.07
C PHE A 635 -5.51 27.17 20.98
N ASN A 636 -4.66 26.24 21.39
CA ASN A 636 -3.33 26.53 21.95
C ASN A 636 -2.30 25.51 21.44
N GLU A 637 -1.03 25.93 21.30
CA GLU A 637 0.04 25.10 20.75
C GLU A 637 0.22 23.75 21.44
N GLN A 638 -0.11 23.65 22.73
CA GLN A 638 -0.04 22.37 23.44
C GLN A 638 -1.03 21.32 22.88
N ASP A 639 -2.07 21.72 22.17
CA ASP A 639 -3.02 20.77 21.56
C ASP A 639 -2.38 19.90 20.46
N PHE A 640 -1.31 20.36 19.81
CA PHE A 640 -0.62 19.52 18.82
C PHE A 640 0.00 18.26 19.43
N LYS A 641 0.13 18.18 20.76
CA LYS A 641 0.49 16.92 21.43
C LYS A 641 -0.49 15.79 21.10
N TYR A 642 -1.78 16.07 20.92
CA TYR A 642 -2.78 15.06 20.58
C TYR A 642 -2.52 14.50 19.17
N THR A 643 -2.31 15.39 18.18
CA THR A 643 -1.99 15.00 16.81
C THR A 643 -0.67 14.22 16.74
N ARG A 644 0.39 14.70 17.41
CA ARG A 644 1.70 14.03 17.44
C ARG A 644 1.63 12.63 18.05
N GLN A 645 0.89 12.46 19.14
CA GLN A 645 0.68 11.15 19.78
C GLN A 645 -0.08 10.18 18.86
N LEU A 646 -1.16 10.65 18.22
CA LEU A 646 -1.94 9.84 17.27
C LEU A 646 -1.11 9.41 16.06
N HIS A 647 -0.28 10.31 15.52
CA HIS A 647 0.64 9.98 14.44
C HIS A 647 1.68 8.96 14.93
N GLY A 648 2.33 9.21 16.06
CA GLY A 648 3.37 8.32 16.61
C GLY A 648 2.92 6.86 16.80
N LEU A 649 1.64 6.62 17.11
CA LEU A 649 1.04 5.28 17.24
C LEU A 649 0.79 4.58 15.89
N SER A 650 0.54 5.34 14.83
CA SER A 650 0.17 4.83 13.51
C SER A 650 1.36 4.68 12.55
N THR A 651 2.42 5.49 12.70
CA THR A 651 3.57 5.46 11.77
C THR A 651 4.47 4.24 11.94
N ILE A 652 4.92 3.70 10.81
CA ILE A 652 5.96 2.67 10.72
C ILE A 652 7.32 3.29 11.02
N LYS A 653 8.09 2.69 11.92
CA LYS A 653 9.44 3.16 12.30
C LYS A 653 10.51 2.56 11.36
N PRO A 654 11.64 3.25 11.11
CA PRO A 654 12.70 2.73 10.23
C PRO A 654 13.19 1.34 10.61
N TYR A 655 13.46 1.11 11.91
CA TYR A 655 13.91 -0.20 12.40
C TYR A 655 12.88 -1.32 12.16
N GLN A 656 11.57 -1.01 12.09
CA GLN A 656 10.55 -2.03 11.81
C GLN A 656 10.64 -2.55 10.38
N LEU A 657 10.99 -1.70 9.40
CA LEU A 657 11.21 -2.15 8.02
C LEU A 657 12.43 -3.07 7.93
N GLU A 658 13.50 -2.74 8.64
CA GLU A 658 14.71 -3.56 8.72
C GLU A 658 14.42 -4.93 9.35
N LEU A 659 13.70 -4.96 10.48
CA LEU A 659 13.30 -6.21 11.14
C LEU A 659 12.38 -7.07 10.27
N VAL A 660 11.43 -6.45 9.56
CA VAL A 660 10.58 -7.16 8.59
C VAL A 660 11.46 -7.79 7.50
N LEU A 661 12.38 -7.03 6.90
CA LEU A 661 13.25 -7.56 5.85
C LEU A 661 14.17 -8.68 6.36
N LYS A 662 14.75 -8.53 7.57
CA LYS A 662 15.55 -9.58 8.23
C LYS A 662 14.75 -10.86 8.39
N LYS A 663 13.56 -10.75 8.97
CA LYS A 663 12.68 -11.89 9.21
C LYS A 663 12.23 -12.57 7.91
N LEU A 664 11.98 -11.81 6.84
CA LEU A 664 11.69 -12.37 5.51
C LEU A 664 12.85 -13.23 4.98
N LEU A 665 14.09 -12.76 5.11
CA LEU A 665 15.28 -13.50 4.67
C LEU A 665 15.58 -14.71 5.55
N GLU A 666 15.26 -14.67 6.84
CA GLU A 666 15.31 -15.85 7.71
C GLU A 666 14.31 -16.92 7.24
N ILE A 667 13.05 -16.54 7.00
CA ILE A 667 12.02 -17.47 6.50
C ILE A 667 12.45 -18.08 5.16
N TYR A 668 13.04 -17.27 4.28
CA TYR A 668 13.61 -17.72 3.00
C TYR A 668 14.65 -18.82 3.19
N ARG A 669 15.62 -18.63 4.10
CA ARG A 669 16.65 -19.64 4.41
C ARG A 669 16.06 -20.92 5.00
N VAL A 670 15.17 -20.79 5.99
CA VAL A 670 14.57 -21.96 6.67
C VAL A 670 13.73 -22.80 5.70
N ARG A 671 13.04 -22.17 4.74
CA ARG A 671 12.24 -22.87 3.71
C ARG A 671 13.05 -23.45 2.55
N GLY A 672 14.38 -23.53 2.70
CA GLY A 672 15.27 -24.10 1.69
C GLY A 672 15.43 -23.21 0.47
N GLU A 673 15.48 -21.89 0.68
CA GLU A 673 15.81 -20.89 -0.34
C GLU A 673 14.80 -20.84 -1.51
N LYS A 674 13.57 -21.28 -1.25
CA LYS A 674 12.44 -21.14 -2.18
C LYS A 674 12.04 -19.67 -2.25
N ARG A 675 12.09 -19.10 -3.45
CA ARG A 675 11.81 -17.67 -3.65
C ARG A 675 10.36 -17.32 -3.44
N ASN A 676 9.46 -18.24 -3.79
CA ASN A 676 8.01 -18.10 -3.59
C ASN A 676 7.63 -18.53 -2.17
N MET A 677 7.06 -17.62 -1.40
CA MET A 677 6.68 -17.86 -0.01
C MET A 677 5.31 -17.28 0.31
N MET A 678 4.51 -18.04 1.05
CA MET A 678 3.33 -17.52 1.73
C MET A 678 3.68 -17.18 3.17
N ILE A 679 3.41 -15.94 3.57
CA ILE A 679 3.89 -15.37 4.83
C ILE A 679 2.73 -14.82 5.62
N SER A 680 2.62 -15.20 6.90
CA SER A 680 1.54 -14.72 7.77
C SER A 680 1.95 -13.44 8.47
N SER A 681 1.03 -12.49 8.62
CA SER A 681 1.28 -11.28 9.45
C SER A 681 1.57 -11.63 10.91
N SER A 682 1.04 -12.76 11.40
CA SER A 682 1.36 -13.31 12.73
C SER A 682 2.84 -13.58 12.97
N ASP A 683 3.62 -13.83 11.93
CA ASP A 683 5.06 -14.13 12.05
C ASP A 683 5.86 -12.86 12.37
N PHE A 684 5.22 -11.69 12.30
CA PHE A 684 5.80 -10.35 12.45
C PHE A 684 5.13 -9.57 13.59
N GLU A 685 4.19 -10.17 14.33
CA GLU A 685 3.42 -9.50 15.38
C GLU A 685 4.32 -8.84 16.44
N TYR A 686 5.42 -9.52 16.79
CA TYR A 686 6.45 -9.02 17.72
C TYR A 686 7.11 -7.70 17.27
N ILE A 687 7.10 -7.37 15.97
CA ILE A 687 7.69 -6.14 15.41
C ILE A 687 6.73 -4.94 15.58
N PHE A 688 5.43 -5.19 15.73
CA PHE A 688 4.38 -4.16 15.75
C PHE A 688 3.65 -4.09 17.10
N PRO A 689 4.33 -3.70 18.19
CA PRO A 689 3.73 -3.65 19.51
C PRO A 689 2.53 -2.71 19.59
N ASN A 690 1.47 -3.16 20.26
CA ASN A 690 0.22 -2.41 20.50
C ASN A 690 -0.52 -1.99 19.21
N SER A 691 -0.27 -2.66 18.07
CA SER A 691 -1.08 -2.46 16.88
C SER A 691 -2.38 -3.25 17.00
N GLU A 692 -3.53 -2.56 16.94
CA GLU A 692 -4.83 -3.24 16.78
C GLU A 692 -4.97 -3.88 15.38
N ASP A 693 -4.15 -3.45 14.40
CA ASP A 693 -4.13 -3.95 13.03
C ASP A 693 -2.69 -4.27 12.58
N VAL A 694 -2.24 -5.49 12.89
CA VAL A 694 -0.89 -5.99 12.53
C VAL A 694 -0.81 -6.28 11.02
N ASP A 695 -1.90 -6.75 10.41
CA ASP A 695 -1.97 -7.11 8.99
C ASP A 695 -1.74 -5.88 8.11
N GLN A 696 -2.44 -4.77 8.40
CA GLN A 696 -2.28 -3.53 7.64
C GLN A 696 -0.87 -2.96 7.75
N LYS A 697 -0.28 -2.94 8.97
CA LYS A 697 1.10 -2.47 9.17
C LYS A 697 2.12 -3.36 8.45
N PHE A 698 1.98 -4.68 8.56
CA PHE A 698 2.87 -5.64 7.90
C PHE A 698 2.83 -5.48 6.38
N LYS A 699 1.64 -5.48 5.77
CA LYS A 699 1.48 -5.24 4.33
C LYS A 699 2.06 -3.90 3.90
N SER A 700 1.90 -2.85 4.73
CA SER A 700 2.44 -1.52 4.45
C SER A 700 3.97 -1.54 4.45
N CYS A 701 4.59 -2.23 5.42
CA CYS A 701 6.03 -2.43 5.44
C CYS A 701 6.53 -3.16 4.18
N LEU A 702 5.86 -4.25 3.79
CA LEU A 702 6.21 -5.00 2.59
C LEU A 702 6.14 -4.14 1.33
N LEU A 703 5.09 -3.33 1.18
CA LEU A 703 4.98 -2.43 0.03
C LEU A 703 5.99 -1.30 0.06
N LEU A 704 6.24 -0.68 1.22
CA LEU A 704 7.28 0.35 1.35
C LEU A 704 8.65 -0.20 0.97
N ILE A 705 9.00 -1.42 1.39
CA ILE A 705 10.24 -2.09 1.00
C ILE A 705 10.24 -2.35 -0.50
N SER A 706 9.19 -2.99 -1.02
CA SER A 706 9.04 -3.37 -2.44
C SER A 706 9.16 -2.17 -3.38
N HIS A 707 8.40 -1.11 -3.14
CA HIS A 707 8.40 0.09 -3.98
C HIS A 707 9.69 0.92 -3.85
N ASP A 708 10.28 0.99 -2.66
CA ASP A 708 11.56 1.68 -2.47
C ASP A 708 12.70 0.96 -3.22
N LEU A 709 12.74 -0.38 -3.15
CA LEU A 709 13.66 -1.19 -3.97
C LEU A 709 13.43 -0.96 -5.47
N MET A 710 12.18 -0.90 -5.93
CA MET A 710 11.83 -0.59 -7.31
C MET A 710 12.24 0.83 -7.76
N ARG A 711 12.36 1.80 -6.85
CA ARG A 711 12.88 3.14 -7.19
C ARG A 711 14.38 3.11 -7.51
N HIS A 712 15.11 2.16 -6.96
CA HIS A 712 16.56 2.05 -7.06
C HIS A 712 17.03 0.98 -8.04
N LEU A 713 16.21 -0.06 -8.26
CA LEU A 713 16.53 -1.20 -9.11
C LEU A 713 15.68 -1.17 -10.38
N SER A 714 16.25 -1.63 -11.50
CA SER A 714 15.51 -1.79 -12.75
C SER A 714 14.62 -3.04 -12.77
N PHE A 715 14.41 -3.69 -11.63
CA PHE A 715 13.64 -4.93 -11.51
C PHE A 715 13.05 -5.06 -10.09
N PRO A 716 11.93 -5.80 -9.93
CA PRO A 716 11.33 -6.00 -8.62
C PRO A 716 12.12 -7.03 -7.81
N ALA A 717 13.02 -6.57 -6.93
CA ALA A 717 13.78 -7.47 -6.04
C ALA A 717 12.87 -8.20 -5.02
N LEU A 718 11.76 -7.57 -4.64
CA LEU A 718 10.72 -8.11 -3.80
C LEU A 718 9.38 -7.92 -4.51
N ILE A 719 8.63 -9.00 -4.72
CA ILE A 719 7.25 -8.91 -5.22
C ILE A 719 6.32 -9.27 -4.08
N VAL A 720 5.38 -8.38 -3.80
CA VAL A 720 4.39 -8.52 -2.73
C VAL A 720 3.01 -8.55 -3.36
N ARG A 721 2.20 -9.55 -3.04
CA ARG A 721 0.79 -9.58 -3.45
C ARG A 721 -0.12 -9.85 -2.26
N PRO A 722 -1.14 -9.00 -2.05
CA PRO A 722 -2.16 -9.26 -1.08
C PRO A 722 -3.03 -10.35 -1.69
N LYS A 723 -2.95 -11.54 -1.13
CA LYS A 723 -3.94 -12.55 -1.45
C LYS A 723 -4.43 -13.12 -0.15
N ASN A 724 -5.50 -12.52 0.35
CA ASN A 724 -6.22 -13.08 1.47
C ASN A 724 -7.01 -14.32 0.98
N LEU A 725 -6.34 -15.37 0.49
CA LEU A 725 -6.91 -16.69 0.23
C LEU A 725 -5.85 -17.70 -0.23
N PHE A 726 -5.60 -18.69 0.66
CA PHE A 726 -5.61 -20.15 0.47
C PHE A 726 -4.58 -20.80 1.41
N VAL A 727 -5.01 -21.12 2.63
CA VAL A 727 -4.13 -21.69 3.66
C VAL A 727 -4.68 -23.03 4.10
N ASP A 728 -3.80 -24.03 4.15
CA ASP A 728 -4.07 -25.26 4.86
C ASP A 728 -4.03 -24.99 6.37
N ILE A 729 -5.14 -25.29 7.05
CA ILE A 729 -5.35 -24.94 8.45
C ILE A 729 -5.02 -26.15 9.30
N TYR A 730 -4.04 -26.02 10.20
CA TYR A 730 -3.80 -27.07 11.18
C TYR A 730 -4.91 -27.04 12.24
N VAL A 731 -5.51 -28.20 12.45
CA VAL A 731 -6.58 -28.38 13.42
C VAL A 731 -6.26 -29.56 14.33
N GLU A 732 -6.61 -29.42 15.60
CA GLU A 732 -6.58 -30.49 16.59
C GLU A 732 -8.02 -30.81 16.99
N VAL A 733 -8.36 -32.10 16.97
CA VAL A 733 -9.68 -32.62 17.36
C VAL A 733 -9.48 -33.59 18.52
N PRO A 734 -10.28 -33.51 19.61
CA PRO A 734 -10.19 -34.46 20.71
C PRO A 734 -10.19 -35.90 20.24
N LEU A 735 -9.33 -36.74 20.83
CA LEU A 735 -9.11 -38.13 20.38
C LEU A 735 -10.40 -38.97 20.32
N ALA A 736 -11.35 -38.71 21.22
CA ALA A 736 -12.65 -39.37 21.23
C ALA A 736 -13.46 -39.12 19.94
N GLU A 737 -13.24 -37.98 19.29
CA GLU A 737 -13.97 -37.53 18.10
C GLU A 737 -13.15 -37.72 16.81
N ALA A 738 -11.82 -37.71 16.90
CA ALA A 738 -10.88 -37.65 15.78
C ALA A 738 -11.10 -38.72 14.70
N LYS A 739 -11.37 -39.98 15.09
CA LYS A 739 -11.62 -41.07 14.14
C LYS A 739 -12.87 -40.83 13.29
N ASN A 740 -13.96 -40.42 13.93
CA ASN A 740 -15.23 -40.14 13.23
C ASN A 740 -15.14 -38.86 12.40
N PHE A 741 -14.39 -37.86 12.90
CA PHE A 741 -14.11 -36.63 12.16
C PHE A 741 -13.37 -36.91 10.86
N TYR A 742 -12.28 -37.69 10.91
CA TYR A 742 -11.50 -38.05 9.71
C TYR A 742 -12.34 -38.80 8.69
N LEU A 743 -13.10 -39.82 9.11
CA LEU A 743 -13.96 -40.59 8.19
C LEU A 743 -14.97 -39.72 7.45
N LYS A 744 -15.50 -38.68 8.11
CA LYS A 744 -16.51 -37.79 7.53
C LYS A 744 -15.91 -36.73 6.59
N PHE A 745 -14.68 -36.29 6.84
CA PHE A 745 -14.06 -35.16 6.13
C PHE A 745 -12.75 -35.50 5.39
N ALA A 746 -12.45 -36.79 5.20
CA ALA A 746 -11.19 -37.27 4.60
C ALA A 746 -10.81 -36.62 3.27
N ALA A 747 -11.79 -36.23 2.44
CA ALA A 747 -11.54 -35.57 1.15
C ALA A 747 -10.85 -34.19 1.27
N TYR A 748 -10.82 -33.62 2.48
CA TYR A 748 -10.32 -32.29 2.79
C TYR A 748 -9.24 -32.30 3.88
N LEU A 749 -8.84 -33.46 4.39
CA LEU A 749 -7.90 -33.58 5.51
C LEU A 749 -6.66 -34.38 5.09
N ILE A 750 -5.49 -33.93 5.56
CA ILE A 750 -4.26 -34.73 5.61
C ILE A 750 -3.97 -35.04 7.08
N THR A 751 -3.76 -36.31 7.41
CA THR A 751 -3.37 -36.71 8.77
C THR A 751 -1.93 -36.29 9.04
N ILE A 752 -1.73 -35.50 10.10
CA ILE A 752 -0.40 -35.06 10.54
C ILE A 752 0.08 -35.93 11.69
N ASP A 753 -0.76 -36.09 12.71
CA ASP A 753 -0.46 -36.90 13.88
C ASP A 753 -1.75 -37.50 14.44
N SER A 754 -1.97 -38.78 14.14
CA SER A 754 -3.15 -39.52 14.58
C SER A 754 -3.19 -39.74 16.09
N SER A 755 -2.05 -39.72 16.78
CA SER A 755 -1.96 -39.97 18.22
C SER A 755 -2.44 -38.79 19.06
N ASN A 756 -2.46 -37.58 18.47
CA ASN A 756 -2.94 -36.35 19.09
C ASN A 756 -4.18 -35.77 18.38
N GLY A 757 -4.76 -36.49 17.40
CA GLY A 757 -5.93 -36.03 16.66
C GLY A 757 -5.67 -34.78 15.81
N ARG A 758 -4.46 -34.65 15.26
CA ARG A 758 -4.04 -33.48 14.48
C ARG A 758 -4.16 -33.75 12.98
N PHE A 759 -4.81 -32.81 12.30
CA PHE A 759 -5.05 -32.85 10.88
C PHE A 759 -4.69 -31.51 10.24
N LEU A 760 -4.27 -31.57 8.99
CA LEU A 760 -4.16 -30.41 8.12
C LEU A 760 -5.42 -30.36 7.26
N LEU A 761 -6.23 -29.32 7.47
CA LEU A 761 -7.45 -29.07 6.73
C LEU A 761 -7.14 -28.22 5.50
N HIS A 762 -7.43 -28.75 4.31
CA HIS A 762 -7.47 -28.00 3.06
C HIS A 762 -8.64 -27.02 3.08
N GLY A 763 -8.47 -25.92 3.81
CA GLY A 763 -9.51 -24.94 4.12
C GLY A 763 -10.12 -24.37 2.86
N GLU A 764 -9.31 -24.08 1.84
CA GLU A 764 -9.77 -23.65 0.52
C GLU A 764 -10.70 -24.68 -0.12
N LYS A 765 -10.26 -25.94 -0.21
CA LYS A 765 -11.00 -26.97 -0.91
C LYS A 765 -12.34 -27.23 -0.24
N TYR A 766 -12.34 -27.27 1.09
CA TYR A 766 -13.57 -27.37 1.88
C TYR A 766 -14.46 -26.14 1.72
N TRP A 767 -13.86 -24.95 1.80
CA TRP A 767 -14.57 -23.68 1.62
C TRP A 767 -15.18 -23.60 0.23
N ASN A 768 -14.42 -23.77 -0.85
CA ASN A 768 -14.91 -23.79 -2.23
C ASN A 768 -16.08 -24.78 -2.43
N ALA A 769 -16.00 -25.97 -1.84
CA ALA A 769 -17.00 -27.02 -1.99
C ALA A 769 -18.27 -26.81 -1.14
N HIS A 770 -18.15 -26.24 0.07
CA HIS A 770 -19.23 -26.23 1.06
C HIS A 770 -19.60 -24.87 1.63
N MET A 771 -18.72 -23.87 1.54
CA MET A 771 -18.85 -22.56 2.18
C MET A 771 -18.34 -21.39 1.32
N SER A 772 -18.22 -21.56 -0.01
CA SER A 772 -17.72 -20.56 -0.98
C SER A 772 -18.53 -19.26 -1.00
N SER A 773 -19.70 -19.36 -0.38
CA SER A 773 -20.67 -18.33 -0.16
C SER A 773 -20.22 -17.30 0.90
N ILE A 774 -19.47 -17.66 1.96
CA ILE A 774 -18.86 -16.68 2.91
C ILE A 774 -17.45 -16.28 2.47
N SER A 775 -16.90 -15.15 2.94
CA SER A 775 -15.46 -14.88 2.76
C SER A 775 -14.60 -15.89 3.54
N PHE A 776 -13.36 -16.11 3.12
CA PHE A 776 -12.44 -17.01 3.82
C PHE A 776 -12.13 -16.57 5.26
N ALA A 777 -12.05 -15.27 5.50
CA ALA A 777 -11.87 -14.71 6.84
C ALA A 777 -13.07 -15.05 7.75
N GLN A 778 -14.30 -14.92 7.24
CA GLN A 778 -15.50 -15.36 7.98
C GLN A 778 -15.50 -16.88 8.21
N PHE A 779 -15.05 -17.67 7.23
CA PHE A 779 -14.91 -19.12 7.39
C PHE A 779 -13.95 -19.45 8.53
N LYS A 780 -12.78 -18.81 8.59
CA LYS A 780 -11.82 -18.98 9.69
C LYS A 780 -12.38 -18.54 11.04
N SER A 781 -13.07 -17.40 11.11
CA SER A 781 -13.72 -16.93 12.34
C SER A 781 -14.78 -17.93 12.84
N LYS A 782 -15.60 -18.44 11.93
CA LYS A 782 -16.57 -19.51 12.23
C LYS A 782 -15.88 -20.81 12.63
N LEU A 783 -14.75 -21.14 12.04
CA LEU A 783 -13.96 -22.31 12.41
C LEU A 783 -13.40 -22.17 13.83
N ALA A 784 -12.84 -21.01 14.16
CA ALA A 784 -12.32 -20.68 15.49
C ALA A 784 -13.40 -20.73 16.58
N SER A 785 -14.63 -20.34 16.23
CA SER A 785 -15.80 -20.39 17.13
C SER A 785 -16.54 -21.74 17.13
N ASN A 786 -15.97 -22.80 16.53
CA ASN A 786 -16.57 -24.14 16.42
C ASN A 786 -17.93 -24.18 15.69
N GLN A 787 -18.19 -23.25 14.78
CA GLN A 787 -19.44 -23.18 14.02
C GLN A 787 -19.41 -23.91 12.66
N VAL A 788 -18.21 -24.31 12.19
CA VAL A 788 -18.03 -24.96 10.88
C VAL A 788 -18.38 -26.45 10.94
N PHE A 789 -17.81 -27.18 11.89
CA PHE A 789 -17.96 -28.63 12.00
C PHE A 789 -18.96 -28.99 13.10
N ARG A 790 -20.27 -28.94 12.79
CA ARG A 790 -21.33 -29.24 13.76
C ARG A 790 -21.13 -30.63 14.40
N GLY A 791 -21.10 -30.65 15.73
CA GLY A 791 -20.93 -31.87 16.53
C GLY A 791 -19.48 -32.31 16.76
N TYR A 792 -18.50 -31.50 16.35
CA TYR A 792 -17.08 -31.75 16.59
C TYR A 792 -16.42 -30.53 17.21
N HIS A 793 -15.52 -30.74 18.16
CA HIS A 793 -14.70 -29.70 18.76
C HIS A 793 -13.39 -29.59 17.99
N VAL A 794 -13.24 -28.52 17.20
CA VAL A 794 -12.10 -28.30 16.33
C VAL A 794 -11.30 -27.12 16.83
N ILE A 795 -10.07 -27.37 17.28
CA ILE A 795 -9.18 -26.37 17.85
C ILE A 795 -8.20 -25.94 16.76
N LEU A 796 -8.11 -24.65 16.50
CA LEU A 796 -7.07 -24.10 15.63
C LEU A 796 -5.71 -24.16 16.33
N ILE A 797 -4.73 -24.73 15.64
CA ILE A 797 -3.35 -24.81 16.09
C ILE A 797 -2.41 -24.27 14.99
N ASN A 798 -1.21 -23.91 15.39
CA ASN A 798 -0.11 -23.62 14.47
C ASN A 798 0.94 -24.72 14.59
N GLN A 799 1.66 -24.92 13.50
CA GLN A 799 2.95 -25.59 13.51
C GLN A 799 4.04 -24.54 13.70
N ILE A 800 4.95 -24.78 14.63
CA ILE A 800 6.14 -23.97 14.85
C ILE A 800 7.35 -24.83 14.50
N GLU A 801 8.16 -24.34 13.57
CA GLU A 801 9.46 -24.91 13.21
C GLU A 801 10.54 -23.99 13.74
N VAL A 802 11.45 -24.52 14.56
CA VAL A 802 12.55 -23.77 15.18
C VAL A 802 13.87 -24.37 14.75
N THR A 803 14.80 -23.53 14.32
CA THR A 803 16.19 -23.90 14.02
C THR A 803 17.13 -23.04 14.85
N LEU A 804 17.97 -23.68 15.67
CA LEU A 804 18.97 -22.99 16.50
C LEU A 804 20.13 -22.46 15.62
N ASN A 805 20.61 -21.26 15.94
CA ASN A 805 21.64 -20.58 15.15
C ASN A 805 23.04 -21.04 15.57
N ASN A 806 23.60 -22.05 14.88
CA ASN A 806 24.98 -22.55 15.04
C ASN A 806 25.43 -22.90 16.48
N GLU A 807 24.50 -23.06 17.41
CA GLU A 807 24.75 -23.32 18.83
C GLU A 807 24.04 -24.60 19.30
N THR A 808 24.57 -25.23 20.35
CA THR A 808 23.91 -26.38 20.97
C THR A 808 22.69 -25.95 21.80
N VAL A 809 21.74 -26.86 22.00
CA VAL A 809 20.57 -26.65 22.86
C VAL A 809 20.96 -26.15 24.26
N ASN A 810 22.05 -26.69 24.84
CA ASN A 810 22.52 -26.30 26.17
C ASN A 810 23.05 -24.86 26.22
N ILE A 811 23.83 -24.45 25.22
CA ILE A 811 24.36 -23.07 25.14
C ILE A 811 23.20 -22.09 24.95
N THR A 812 22.26 -22.44 24.07
CA THR A 812 21.05 -21.64 23.82
C THR A 812 20.25 -21.45 25.11
N LYS A 813 20.06 -22.54 25.88
CA LYS A 813 19.38 -22.54 27.17
C LYS A 813 20.07 -21.62 28.17
N GLU A 814 21.40 -21.68 28.26
CA GLU A 814 22.19 -20.84 29.16
C GLU A 814 22.06 -19.36 28.81
N LYS A 815 22.15 -19.00 27.53
CA LYS A 815 21.97 -17.61 27.07
C LYS A 815 20.57 -17.09 27.34
N LEU A 816 19.54 -17.90 27.09
CA LEU A 816 18.16 -17.54 27.40
C LEU A 816 17.96 -17.34 28.93
N TYR A 817 18.56 -18.20 29.75
CA TYR A 817 18.54 -18.05 31.20
C TYR A 817 19.22 -16.75 31.66
N ASN A 818 20.40 -16.43 31.10
CA ASN A 818 21.13 -15.19 31.40
C ASN A 818 20.31 -13.95 31.05
N PHE A 819 19.61 -13.96 29.91
CA PHE A 819 18.69 -12.89 29.53
C PHE A 819 17.62 -12.63 30.60
N PHE A 820 16.96 -13.68 31.11
CA PHE A 820 15.94 -13.54 32.15
C PHE A 820 16.52 -13.08 33.49
N MET A 821 17.72 -13.55 33.85
CA MET A 821 18.41 -13.12 35.07
C MET A 821 18.77 -11.64 35.03
N ASP A 822 19.33 -11.16 33.92
CA ASP A 822 19.66 -9.75 33.75
C ASP A 822 18.39 -8.89 33.70
N SER A 823 17.35 -9.36 33.01
CA SER A 823 16.04 -8.70 32.99
C SER A 823 15.45 -8.55 34.38
N HIS A 824 15.52 -9.60 35.20
CA HIS A 824 15.04 -9.58 36.58
C HIS A 824 15.78 -8.54 37.43
N ARG A 825 17.12 -8.49 37.33
CA ARG A 825 17.94 -7.48 38.03
C ARG A 825 17.54 -6.05 37.67
N ILE A 826 17.26 -5.79 36.39
CA ILE A 826 16.83 -4.48 35.90
C ILE A 826 15.46 -4.11 36.48
N LEU A 827 14.51 -5.04 36.44
CA LEU A 827 13.14 -4.82 36.92
C LEU A 827 13.08 -4.66 38.45
N GLU A 828 13.84 -5.46 39.19
CA GLU A 828 13.96 -5.36 40.65
C GLU A 828 14.53 -4.00 41.07
N LYS A 829 15.54 -3.49 40.35
CA LYS A 829 16.09 -2.15 40.57
C LYS A 829 15.04 -1.05 40.37
N LEU A 830 14.14 -1.21 39.40
CA LEU A 830 13.03 -0.28 39.16
C LEU A 830 11.92 -0.40 40.21
N ALA A 831 11.62 -1.61 40.67
CA ALA A 831 10.63 -1.87 41.71
C ALA A 831 11.05 -1.27 43.07
N ASN A 832 12.34 -1.38 43.40
CA ASN A 832 12.91 -0.91 44.67
C ASN A 832 13.31 0.59 44.68
N ALA A 833 12.92 1.37 43.67
CA ALA A 833 13.24 2.81 43.61
C ALA A 833 12.52 3.60 44.72
N LEU A 834 13.29 4.41 45.48
CA LEU A 834 12.80 5.20 46.62
C LEU A 834 11.73 6.24 46.20
N PRO A 835 10.85 6.70 47.12
CA PRO A 835 9.93 7.80 46.86
C PRO A 835 10.68 9.06 46.39
N GLY A 836 10.36 9.56 45.20
CA GLY A 836 11.05 10.70 44.56
C GLY A 836 12.17 10.33 43.59
N GLN A 837 12.57 9.05 43.51
CA GLN A 837 13.45 8.56 42.46
C GLN A 837 12.66 8.21 41.18
N PRO A 838 13.29 8.33 40.00
CA PRO A 838 12.65 7.94 38.76
C PRO A 838 12.35 6.43 38.77
N ARG A 839 11.06 6.05 38.77
CA ARG A 839 10.60 4.67 38.50
C ARG A 839 10.72 4.30 37.03
N HIS A 840 11.78 4.78 36.41
CA HIS A 840 12.03 4.62 35.01
C HIS A 840 13.52 4.62 34.72
N ILE A 841 13.90 3.91 33.66
CA ILE A 841 15.28 3.86 33.16
C ILE A 841 15.30 4.22 31.68
N LYS A 842 16.27 5.05 31.29
CA LYS A 842 16.48 5.38 29.87
C LYS A 842 17.22 4.24 29.17
N TYR A 843 16.97 4.04 27.87
CA TYR A 843 17.66 3.01 27.08
C TYR A 843 19.17 3.18 27.12
N ARG A 844 19.67 4.41 27.04
CA ARG A 844 21.11 4.70 27.17
C ARG A 844 21.69 4.26 28.51
N GLU A 845 20.91 4.37 29.59
CA GLU A 845 21.33 3.90 30.92
C GLU A 845 21.25 2.38 31.02
N LEU A 846 20.22 1.78 30.43
CA LEU A 846 20.05 0.35 30.33
C LEU A 846 21.19 -0.31 29.53
N LYS A 847 21.57 0.25 28.38
CA LYS A 847 22.73 -0.18 27.57
C LYS A 847 24.04 -0.13 28.37
N LYS A 848 24.19 0.82 29.29
CA LYS A 848 25.37 0.90 30.19
C LYS A 848 25.36 -0.19 31.26
N LEU A 849 24.20 -0.72 31.65
CA LEU A 849 24.11 -1.84 32.59
C LEU A 849 24.48 -3.18 31.93
N LEU A 850 24.35 -3.28 30.61
CA LEU A 850 24.66 -4.48 29.80
C LEU A 850 26.13 -4.51 29.36
N VAL A 851 27.07 -4.35 30.31
CA VAL A 851 28.51 -4.22 30.02
C VAL A 851 29.08 -5.45 29.30
N GLY A 852 28.57 -6.65 29.62
CA GLY A 852 29.03 -7.92 29.04
C GLY A 852 28.51 -8.25 27.64
N TYR A 853 27.62 -7.43 27.08
CA TYR A 853 27.04 -7.64 25.75
C TYR A 853 27.73 -6.71 24.74
N SER A 854 27.96 -7.20 23.51
CA SER A 854 28.39 -6.39 22.37
C SER A 854 27.33 -5.35 21.98
N SER A 855 27.68 -4.38 21.13
CA SER A 855 26.71 -3.37 20.70
C SER A 855 25.46 -3.97 20.04
N ILE A 856 25.63 -5.03 19.26
CA ILE A 856 24.55 -5.74 18.57
C ILE A 856 23.69 -6.50 19.60
N GLU A 857 24.34 -7.29 20.45
CA GLU A 857 23.62 -8.08 21.47
C GLU A 857 22.87 -7.20 22.49
N ARG A 858 23.32 -5.96 22.73
CA ARG A 858 22.58 -4.98 23.55
C ARG A 858 21.27 -4.56 22.92
N GLU A 859 21.22 -4.37 21.60
CA GLU A 859 19.96 -4.05 20.91
C GLU A 859 19.02 -5.25 20.91
N ASP A 860 19.56 -6.43 20.62
CA ASP A 860 18.82 -7.70 20.65
C ASP A 860 18.21 -7.95 22.04
N PHE A 861 18.99 -7.72 23.11
CA PHE A 861 18.51 -7.76 24.48
C PHE A 861 17.36 -6.77 24.71
N LEU A 862 17.52 -5.52 24.28
CA LEU A 862 16.49 -4.48 24.47
C LEU A 862 15.20 -4.84 23.76
N HIS A 863 15.28 -5.34 22.52
CA HIS A 863 14.12 -5.80 21.77
C HIS A 863 13.43 -6.97 22.48
N ALA A 864 14.19 -7.99 22.89
CA ALA A 864 13.66 -9.13 23.64
C ALA A 864 13.03 -8.71 24.99
N PHE A 865 13.64 -7.74 25.68
CA PHE A 865 13.14 -7.21 26.95
C PHE A 865 11.79 -6.51 26.78
N VAL A 866 11.69 -5.62 25.79
CA VAL A 866 10.44 -4.91 25.46
C VAL A 866 9.36 -5.90 25.06
N LEU A 867 9.71 -6.86 24.21
CA LEU A 867 8.82 -7.92 23.75
C LEU A 867 8.25 -8.73 24.92
N THR A 868 9.07 -9.01 25.94
CA THR A 868 8.72 -9.86 27.08
C THR A 868 7.91 -9.11 28.14
N TYR A 869 8.30 -7.88 28.47
CA TYR A 869 7.79 -7.19 29.67
C TYR A 869 6.92 -5.97 29.37
N ALA A 870 7.10 -5.32 28.22
CA ALA A 870 6.36 -4.12 27.86
C ALA A 870 5.16 -4.37 26.95
N MET A 871 5.08 -5.57 26.36
CA MET A 871 3.93 -6.02 25.57
C MET A 871 3.08 -6.97 26.43
N PRO A 872 1.74 -6.83 26.42
CA PRO A 872 0.87 -7.77 27.12
C PRO A 872 1.02 -9.17 26.53
N LEU A 873 1.02 -10.20 27.38
CA LEU A 873 0.82 -11.59 26.95
C LEU A 873 -0.69 -11.86 27.00
N GLU A 874 -1.23 -12.75 26.16
CA GLU A 874 -2.65 -13.08 26.24
C GLU A 874 -3.03 -13.54 27.67
N GLY A 875 -3.97 -12.84 28.30
CA GLY A 875 -4.40 -13.09 29.68
C GLY A 875 -3.48 -12.50 30.77
N ILE A 876 -2.38 -11.85 30.42
CA ILE A 876 -1.41 -11.26 31.35
C ILE A 876 -1.23 -9.76 31.06
N ALA A 877 -1.39 -8.93 32.09
CA ALA A 877 -1.23 -7.49 31.98
C ALA A 877 0.22 -7.10 31.63
N ALA A 878 0.40 -6.03 30.85
CA ALA A 878 1.72 -5.45 30.59
C ALA A 878 2.38 -5.01 31.91
N TYR A 879 3.64 -5.38 32.10
CA TYR A 879 4.40 -5.12 33.32
C TYR A 879 5.19 -3.81 33.24
N CYS A 880 5.62 -3.45 32.05
CA CYS A 880 6.36 -2.23 31.75
C CYS A 880 5.61 -1.35 30.74
N GLN A 881 5.90 -0.06 30.76
CA GLN A 881 5.52 0.92 29.75
C GLN A 881 6.77 1.50 29.11
N VAL A 882 6.86 1.45 27.77
CA VAL A 882 7.90 2.16 27.01
C VAL A 882 7.35 3.50 26.54
N LYS A 883 8.04 4.58 26.90
CA LYS A 883 7.80 5.92 26.36
C LYS A 883 8.87 6.24 25.33
N VAL A 884 8.45 6.47 24.10
CA VAL A 884 9.30 6.88 22.99
C VAL A 884 9.27 8.41 22.89
N LYS A 885 10.44 9.05 22.88
CA LYS A 885 10.59 10.46 22.53
C LYS A 885 11.22 10.57 21.13
N ASP A 886 11.04 11.69 20.44
CA ASP A 886 11.39 11.88 19.01
C ASP A 886 12.88 11.62 18.65
N ASN A 887 13.76 11.40 19.63
CA ASN A 887 15.10 10.84 19.43
C ASN A 887 15.15 9.40 19.97
N GLU A 888 15.52 8.44 19.12
CA GLU A 888 15.60 7.00 19.44
C GLU A 888 16.47 6.68 20.67
N ASP A 889 17.45 7.55 20.99
CA ASP A 889 18.32 7.45 22.16
C ASP A 889 17.67 7.87 23.51
N GLU A 890 16.44 8.38 23.50
CA GLU A 890 15.73 8.84 24.70
C GLU A 890 14.54 7.94 25.11
N ASN A 891 14.44 6.73 24.56
CA ASN A 891 13.42 5.76 24.99
C ASN A 891 13.52 5.48 26.50
N GLN A 892 12.38 5.41 27.18
CA GLN A 892 12.30 5.27 28.62
C GLN A 892 11.37 4.13 29.00
N ILE A 893 11.83 3.20 29.85
CA ILE A 893 11.04 2.10 30.39
C ILE A 893 10.56 2.48 31.79
N SER A 894 9.27 2.33 32.07
CA SER A 894 8.68 2.56 33.40
C SER A 894 7.93 1.32 33.88
N LEU A 895 8.04 0.97 35.16
CA LEU A 895 7.38 -0.22 35.72
C LEU A 895 5.91 0.09 36.09
N LEU A 896 4.98 -0.77 35.67
CA LEU A 896 3.54 -0.64 35.92
C LEU A 896 3.06 -1.52 37.09
N SER A 897 3.58 -2.75 37.21
CA SER A 897 3.18 -3.71 38.24
C SER A 897 4.36 -4.61 38.65
N HIS A 898 4.23 -5.31 39.78
CA HIS A 898 5.31 -6.15 40.35
C HIS A 898 5.16 -7.64 40.00
N GLY A 899 4.19 -8.03 39.17
CA GLY A 899 3.87 -9.44 38.91
C GLY A 899 4.75 -10.15 37.86
N TYR A 900 5.95 -9.65 37.55
CA TYR A 900 6.78 -10.10 36.42
C TYR A 900 7.65 -11.34 36.73
N GLU A 901 7.72 -11.77 37.99
CA GLU A 901 8.66 -12.79 38.48
C GLU A 901 8.44 -14.17 37.85
N ALA A 902 7.19 -14.52 37.51
CA ALA A 902 6.84 -15.84 36.98
C ALA A 902 7.18 -16.04 35.49
N ILE A 903 7.44 -14.96 34.74
CA ILE A 903 7.58 -15.00 33.27
C ILE A 903 8.81 -15.83 32.86
N GLY A 904 9.96 -15.56 33.50
CA GLY A 904 11.21 -16.26 33.16
C GLY A 904 11.09 -17.77 33.34
N SER A 905 10.54 -18.20 34.48
CA SER A 905 10.30 -19.61 34.78
C SER A 905 9.34 -20.27 33.79
N GLN A 906 8.28 -19.57 33.38
CA GLN A 906 7.33 -20.06 32.38
C GLN A 906 7.99 -20.26 31.01
N MET A 907 8.75 -19.27 30.54
CA MET A 907 9.43 -19.34 29.23
C MET A 907 10.52 -20.41 29.21
N MET A 908 11.28 -20.57 30.30
CA MET A 908 12.26 -21.65 30.44
C MET A 908 11.60 -23.03 30.41
N SER A 909 10.46 -23.19 31.08
CA SER A 909 9.68 -24.44 31.01
C SER A 909 9.21 -24.75 29.59
N CYS A 910 8.72 -23.76 28.85
CA CYS A 910 8.35 -23.92 27.44
C CYS A 910 9.56 -24.33 26.56
N PHE A 911 10.73 -23.74 26.79
CA PHE A 911 11.96 -24.12 26.08
C PHE A 911 12.29 -25.59 26.32
N GLU A 912 12.33 -26.03 27.58
CA GLU A 912 12.68 -27.41 27.95
C GLU A 912 11.69 -28.45 27.41
N GLN A 913 10.41 -28.10 27.31
CA GLN A 913 9.37 -29.00 26.80
C GLN A 913 9.35 -29.14 25.28
N ARG A 914 9.90 -28.18 24.54
CA ARG A 914 9.71 -28.09 23.07
C ARG A 914 11.00 -28.15 22.26
N ILE A 915 12.12 -27.72 22.84
CA ILE A 915 13.41 -27.64 22.15
C ILE A 915 14.31 -28.75 22.66
N HIS A 916 14.43 -29.81 21.86
CA HIS A 916 15.25 -30.98 22.19
C HIS A 916 16.45 -31.13 21.26
N ASP A 917 16.32 -30.64 20.03
CA ASP A 917 17.33 -30.75 18.97
C ASP A 917 17.56 -29.38 18.31
N ASN A 918 18.65 -29.26 17.56
CA ASN A 918 18.97 -28.06 16.76
C ASN A 918 17.85 -27.69 15.77
N LYS A 919 17.02 -28.65 15.36
CA LYS A 919 15.78 -28.43 14.64
C LYS A 919 14.64 -29.09 15.39
N SER A 920 13.67 -28.29 15.84
CA SER A 920 12.53 -28.76 16.62
C SER A 920 11.23 -28.33 15.92
N VAL A 921 10.24 -29.24 15.86
CA VAL A 921 8.92 -28.96 15.27
C VAL A 921 7.86 -29.34 16.28
N PHE A 922 6.95 -28.42 16.60
CA PHE A 922 5.86 -28.66 17.53
C PHE A 922 4.59 -27.92 17.13
N TYR A 923 3.48 -28.31 17.75
CA TYR A 923 2.17 -27.73 17.51
C TYR A 923 1.63 -27.08 18.77
N CYS A 924 1.12 -25.87 18.66
CA CYS A 924 0.56 -25.13 19.79
C CYS A 924 -0.59 -24.22 19.32
N ARG A 925 -1.38 -23.72 20.28
CA ARG A 925 -2.42 -22.74 19.97
C ARG A 925 -1.78 -21.40 19.57
N PRO A 926 -2.45 -20.56 18.76
CA PRO A 926 -1.96 -19.23 18.38
C PRO A 926 -1.45 -18.35 19.51
N SER A 927 -2.02 -18.47 20.70
CA SER A 927 -1.66 -17.68 21.86
C SER A 927 -0.94 -18.45 22.96
N ALA A 928 -0.40 -19.62 22.65
CA ALA A 928 0.32 -20.41 23.62
C ALA A 928 1.67 -19.76 23.99
N PRO A 929 2.12 -19.84 25.25
CA PRO A 929 3.40 -19.26 25.70
C PRO A 929 4.62 -19.71 24.89
N GLU A 930 4.55 -20.88 24.26
CA GLU A 930 5.59 -21.39 23.36
C GLU A 930 5.86 -20.48 22.16
N VAL A 931 4.84 -19.77 21.64
CA VAL A 931 5.01 -18.81 20.55
C VAL A 931 5.89 -17.66 21.02
N LYS A 932 5.66 -17.16 22.22
CA LYS A 932 6.45 -16.07 22.79
C LYS A 932 7.90 -16.50 23.04
N MET A 933 8.09 -17.71 23.54
CA MET A 933 9.42 -18.26 23.79
C MET A 933 10.26 -18.27 22.51
N VAL A 934 9.70 -18.69 21.37
CA VAL A 934 10.44 -18.67 20.10
C VAL A 934 10.66 -17.27 19.54
N GLU A 935 9.75 -16.32 19.77
CA GLU A 935 9.96 -14.91 19.42
C GLU A 935 11.12 -14.29 20.22
N ILE A 936 11.22 -14.62 21.52
CA ILE A 936 12.34 -14.16 22.37
C ILE A 936 13.65 -14.74 21.86
N LEU A 937 13.70 -16.04 21.57
CA LEU A 937 14.89 -16.67 20.97
C LEU A 937 15.30 -15.99 19.66
N ASN A 938 14.33 -15.61 18.83
CA ASN A 938 14.58 -14.90 17.56
C ASN A 938 15.11 -13.49 17.79
N CYS A 939 14.55 -12.75 18.74
CA CYS A 939 15.01 -11.40 19.08
C CYS A 939 16.43 -11.41 19.65
N LEU A 940 16.81 -12.47 20.38
CA LEU A 940 18.15 -12.66 20.92
C LEU A 940 19.15 -13.22 19.88
N GLY A 941 18.72 -13.46 18.64
CA GLY A 941 19.54 -14.08 17.60
C GLY A 941 19.92 -15.53 17.88
N LEU A 942 19.25 -16.20 18.83
CA LEU A 942 19.57 -17.57 19.27
C LEU A 942 18.93 -18.65 18.41
N ALA A 943 17.74 -18.36 17.85
CA ALA A 943 17.04 -19.28 16.97
C ALA A 943 16.29 -18.53 15.88
N THR A 944 16.14 -19.17 14.73
CA THR A 944 15.16 -18.77 13.72
C THR A 944 13.92 -19.63 13.86
N PHE A 945 12.74 -19.04 13.66
CA PHE A 945 11.50 -19.82 13.64
C PHE A 945 10.59 -19.46 12.48
N VAL A 946 9.81 -20.44 12.04
CA VAL A 946 8.71 -20.28 11.08
C VAL A 946 7.44 -20.76 11.75
N ARG A 947 6.38 -19.98 11.65
CA ARG A 947 5.04 -20.33 12.11
C ARG A 947 4.17 -20.60 10.89
N ILE A 948 3.49 -21.75 10.89
CA ILE A 948 2.69 -22.24 9.77
C ILE A 948 1.30 -22.59 10.28
N GLY A 949 0.27 -22.12 9.58
CA GLY A 949 -1.11 -22.19 10.05
C GLY A 949 -1.51 -21.03 10.96
N GLY A 950 -2.81 -20.82 11.11
CA GLY A 950 -3.38 -19.75 11.96
C GLY A 950 -4.65 -19.08 11.39
N SER A 951 -5.21 -18.15 12.16
CA SER A 951 -6.38 -17.33 11.80
C SER A 951 -6.11 -16.31 10.71
N ASP A 952 -4.85 -15.95 10.49
CA ASP A 952 -4.54 -14.70 9.80
C ASP A 952 -4.38 -14.88 8.28
N PRO A 953 -4.62 -13.83 7.48
CA PRO A 953 -4.33 -13.86 6.06
C PRO A 953 -2.83 -13.98 5.80
N GLN A 954 -2.47 -14.66 4.71
CA GLN A 954 -1.08 -14.73 4.26
C GLN A 954 -0.87 -13.80 3.08
N VAL A 955 0.29 -13.15 3.02
CA VAL A 955 0.74 -12.35 1.89
C VAL A 955 1.66 -13.22 1.05
N PHE A 956 1.43 -13.25 -0.26
CA PHE A 956 2.38 -13.88 -1.17
C PHE A 956 3.59 -12.95 -1.33
N VAL A 957 4.76 -13.48 -1.04
CA VAL A 957 6.03 -12.78 -1.18
C VAL A 957 6.94 -13.61 -2.08
N ARG A 958 7.55 -12.94 -3.07
CA ARG A 958 8.61 -13.51 -3.87
C ARG A 958 9.89 -12.69 -3.75
N ILE A 959 10.99 -13.35 -3.41
CA ILE A 959 12.32 -12.75 -3.35
C ILE A 959 13.07 -13.08 -4.64
N ASN A 960 13.33 -12.07 -5.46
CA ASN A 960 13.98 -12.26 -6.76
C ASN A 960 15.50 -12.11 -6.71
N ASN A 961 16.04 -11.36 -5.75
CA ASN A 961 17.48 -11.21 -5.54
C ASN A 961 17.85 -11.31 -4.05
N PRO A 962 17.92 -12.53 -3.49
CA PRO A 962 18.19 -12.74 -2.07
C PRO A 962 19.58 -12.24 -1.65
N THR A 963 20.59 -12.37 -2.53
CA THR A 963 21.96 -11.92 -2.27
C THR A 963 22.01 -10.41 -2.05
N TYR A 964 21.42 -9.62 -2.96
CA TYR A 964 21.35 -8.17 -2.80
C TYR A 964 20.64 -7.76 -1.49
N LEU A 965 19.53 -8.44 -1.15
CA LEU A 965 18.80 -8.14 0.09
C LEU A 965 19.61 -8.50 1.35
N HIS A 966 20.41 -9.57 1.31
CA HIS A 966 21.34 -9.91 2.38
C HIS A 966 22.41 -8.85 2.55
N ASP A 967 23.09 -8.46 1.45
CA ASP A 967 24.14 -7.46 1.49
C ASP A 967 23.62 -6.09 1.97
N LEU A 968 22.39 -5.74 1.57
CA LEU A 968 21.71 -4.53 2.00
C LEU A 968 21.52 -4.50 3.53
N ILE A 969 21.12 -5.62 4.14
CA ILE A 969 20.95 -5.74 5.59
C ILE A 969 22.29 -5.78 6.31
N ASP A 970 23.22 -6.62 5.85
CA ASP A 970 24.50 -6.87 6.51
C ASP A 970 25.39 -5.62 6.52
N SER A 971 25.18 -4.70 5.56
CA SER A 971 25.83 -3.39 5.55
C SER A 971 25.45 -2.48 6.74
N GLY A 972 24.35 -2.79 7.45
CA GLY A 972 23.84 -1.98 8.56
C GLY A 972 23.31 -0.60 8.15
N ASN A 973 23.23 -0.30 6.85
CA ASN A 973 22.89 1.02 6.32
C ASN A 973 21.54 1.08 5.60
N TYR A 974 20.68 0.07 5.81
CA TYR A 974 19.36 0.06 5.17
C TYR A 974 18.56 1.31 5.55
N LYS A 975 18.20 2.09 4.54
CA LYS A 975 17.35 3.27 4.66
C LYS A 975 16.29 3.21 3.58
N ASN A 976 15.04 3.41 3.99
CA ASN A 976 13.92 3.44 3.07
C ASN A 976 13.60 4.90 2.71
N GLY A 977 13.88 5.29 1.46
CA GLY A 977 13.67 6.66 0.97
C GLY A 977 12.20 7.06 1.00
N MET A 978 11.29 6.15 0.60
CA MET A 978 9.85 6.38 0.68
C MET A 978 9.36 6.71 2.10
N LEU A 979 9.81 5.97 3.12
CA LEU A 979 9.44 6.24 4.51
C LEU A 979 9.96 7.61 4.97
N MET A 980 11.17 8.00 4.54
CA MET A 980 11.72 9.33 4.83
C MET A 980 10.91 10.44 4.16
N ASP A 981 10.45 10.24 2.92
CA ASP A 981 9.54 11.16 2.23
C ASP A 981 8.25 11.34 3.03
N ILE A 982 7.64 10.25 3.52
CA ILE A 982 6.42 10.30 4.36
C ILE A 982 6.66 11.10 5.64
N TYR A 983 7.81 10.90 6.31
CA TYR A 983 8.15 11.68 7.50
C TYR A 983 8.36 13.16 7.20
N ALA A 984 8.98 13.50 6.07
CA ALA A 984 9.15 14.89 5.64
C ALA A 984 7.79 15.56 5.35
N LYS A 985 6.89 14.86 4.65
CA LYS A 985 5.50 15.30 4.39
C LYS A 985 4.74 15.57 5.67
N TYR A 986 4.85 14.68 6.66
CA TYR A 986 4.23 14.86 7.96
C TYR A 986 4.76 16.11 8.68
N LYS A 987 6.08 16.28 8.77
CA LYS A 987 6.69 17.48 9.41
C LYS A 987 6.25 18.77 8.73
N PHE A 988 6.24 18.78 7.39
CA PHE A 988 5.69 19.90 6.62
C PHE A 988 4.23 20.17 7.02
N SER A 989 3.38 19.14 7.02
CA SER A 989 1.98 19.28 7.36
C SER A 989 1.74 19.78 8.79
N GLU A 990 2.54 19.36 9.77
CA GLU A 990 2.44 19.85 11.16
C GLU A 990 2.80 21.34 11.24
N LYS A 991 3.88 21.77 10.59
CA LYS A 991 4.28 23.19 10.57
C LYS A 991 3.22 24.07 9.94
N ILE A 992 2.70 23.69 8.77
CA ILE A 992 1.66 24.45 8.07
C ILE A 992 0.39 24.54 8.90
N PHE A 993 -0.01 23.44 9.54
CA PHE A 993 -1.22 23.43 10.35
C PHE A 993 -1.05 24.23 11.65
N SER A 994 0.15 24.21 12.22
CA SER A 994 0.51 25.07 13.36
C SER A 994 0.46 26.55 13.00
N TYR A 995 1.07 26.93 11.87
CA TYR A 995 0.99 28.28 11.35
C TYR A 995 -0.46 28.72 11.12
N PHE A 996 -1.32 27.85 10.56
CA PHE A 996 -2.73 28.16 10.32
C PHE A 996 -3.45 28.62 11.60
N PHE A 997 -3.30 27.92 12.73
CA PHE A 997 -4.00 28.29 13.97
C PHE A 997 -3.33 29.43 14.75
N ASN A 998 -2.00 29.48 14.77
CA ASN A 998 -1.25 30.47 15.53
C ASN A 998 -1.26 31.86 14.89
N THR A 999 -1.39 31.93 13.57
CA THR A 999 -1.35 33.20 12.84
C THR A 999 -2.72 33.87 12.87
N ASP A 1000 -2.71 35.18 13.12
CA ASP A 1000 -3.93 35.99 13.12
C ASP A 1000 -4.36 36.28 11.68
N MET A 1001 -5.49 35.72 11.28
CA MET A 1001 -6.03 35.78 9.93
C MET A 1001 -7.54 35.99 10.01
N ASN A 1002 -8.07 36.91 9.22
CA ASN A 1002 -9.50 37.04 8.98
C ASN A 1002 -10.02 35.87 8.11
N ASN A 1003 -11.34 35.77 7.94
CA ASN A 1003 -11.97 34.66 7.21
C ASN A 1003 -11.46 34.52 5.76
N ASP A 1004 -11.33 35.63 5.03
CA ASP A 1004 -10.85 35.61 3.65
C ASP A 1004 -9.39 35.19 3.56
N GLN A 1005 -8.53 35.70 4.46
CA GLN A 1005 -7.13 35.30 4.54
C GLN A 1005 -6.99 33.80 4.84
N ARG A 1006 -7.82 33.24 5.72
CA ARG A 1006 -7.83 31.79 6.01
C ARG A 1006 -8.22 30.97 4.79
N TRP A 1007 -9.28 31.36 4.09
CA TRP A 1007 -9.69 30.67 2.87
C TRP A 1007 -8.63 30.76 1.79
N ASN A 1008 -8.02 31.93 1.59
CA ASN A 1008 -6.93 32.11 0.62
C ASN A 1008 -5.70 31.25 1.00
N PHE A 1009 -5.35 31.17 2.28
CA PHE A 1009 -4.28 30.28 2.77
C PHE A 1009 -4.57 28.81 2.47
N ILE A 1010 -5.82 28.37 2.73
CA ILE A 1010 -6.28 27.01 2.42
C ILE A 1010 -6.18 26.74 0.92
N GLU A 1011 -6.61 27.68 0.08
CA GLU A 1011 -6.49 27.55 -1.37
C GLU A 1011 -5.02 27.44 -1.81
N GLU A 1012 -4.13 28.31 -1.32
CA GLU A 1012 -2.69 28.20 -1.62
C GLU A 1012 -2.10 26.85 -1.19
N TYR A 1013 -2.51 26.32 -0.03
CA TYR A 1013 -2.08 25.01 0.43
C TYR A 1013 -2.53 23.89 -0.52
N PHE A 1014 -3.81 23.87 -0.92
CA PHE A 1014 -4.32 22.85 -1.84
C PHE A 1014 -3.82 23.01 -3.27
N LEU A 1015 -3.39 24.21 -3.66
CA LEU A 1015 -2.73 24.51 -4.93
C LEU A 1015 -1.21 24.34 -4.88
N GLY A 1016 -0.68 23.81 -3.76
CA GLY A 1016 0.71 23.39 -3.65
C GLY A 1016 1.71 24.53 -3.59
N ALA A 1017 1.35 25.63 -2.92
CA ALA A 1017 2.32 26.67 -2.58
C ALA A 1017 3.51 26.10 -1.79
N SER A 1018 4.71 26.63 -2.05
CA SER A 1018 5.93 26.26 -1.33
C SER A 1018 5.80 26.51 0.18
N GLU A 1019 6.54 25.73 0.99
CA GLU A 1019 6.61 25.91 2.45
C GLU A 1019 6.88 27.38 2.84
N ASP A 1020 7.88 28.00 2.23
CA ASP A 1020 8.24 29.39 2.54
C ASP A 1020 7.09 30.36 2.29
N ARG A 1021 6.38 30.20 1.17
CA ARG A 1021 5.22 31.03 0.82
C ARG A 1021 4.05 30.85 1.79
N LEU A 1022 3.82 29.64 2.29
CA LEU A 1022 2.76 29.39 3.26
C LEU A 1022 3.14 29.91 4.66
N LEU A 1023 4.39 29.71 5.08
CA LEU A 1023 4.88 30.16 6.39
C LEU A 1023 5.09 31.68 6.49
N HIS A 1024 5.12 32.38 5.37
CA HIS A 1024 5.16 33.85 5.28
C HIS A 1024 3.92 34.36 4.54
N PHE A 1025 2.77 33.69 4.68
CA PHE A 1025 1.57 34.04 3.90
C PHE A 1025 1.02 35.44 4.20
N ILE A 1026 1.28 35.98 5.39
CA ILE A 1026 0.85 37.33 5.78
C ILE A 1026 1.92 38.38 5.50
N ASP A 1027 3.18 37.96 5.40
CA ASP A 1027 4.32 38.85 5.12
C ASP A 1027 4.39 39.16 3.61
#